data_AF-A0A839HF81-F1
#
_entry.id   AF-A0A839HF81-F1
#
_cell.length_a   1.000
_cell.length_b   1.000
_cell.length_c   1.000
_cell.angle_alpha   90.00
_cell.angle_beta   90.00
_cell.angle_gamma   90.00
#
_symmetry.space_group_name_H-M   'P 1'
#
loop_
_entity.id
_entity.type
_entity.pdbx_description
1 polymer ?
#
loop_
_entity_poly.entity_id
_entity_poly.type
_entity_poly.pdbx_seq_one_letter_code
_entity_poly.pdbx_strand_id
1 'polypeptide(L)'
;MVDWATLAASQADGALSCRFLIVLRYLPPGRQQLLRSLRERGVRVSYFMDDDLMDPQAVAELPEPYRSRVRREALGQRKRIEALCHEFWVSTPYLAEKYAAWQPKLIEPRPARASLLAGPPVWVCYHGTASHQAELDWLLPLMQQVQAQAQGTRFEVFGDHAVYKRFRELPRVNVLHPMSWPNYLDYTSGVRREIALAPLRPSRFNAGRGHTKFFDFARMGAVGLYSDVPPYRGFVRDGVDGLLLPDDPAAWVQAIVALAADAPRRERMAAAARERALALAWGEALPPPTPRAKPPALLRGLQVRRAPQAPESVWRWALDAPAHDRVADLATGSLTVQGWLLLKTAGTQPPVLLSWWDDAVEPSRHAFNGERRDVIERALREPVAGHPQLRCGFRLNLPLPPTPPGQLRLRLGFELPEGQVFEAAEVRFPPTSQVIEGREGWLYLDNDSNRSVDQFTGRLLLTADQQQQWRQYLADAAALAAQQGCRHALLIAPSKEEVLPQHYPHRRALTTVLDQVRELAGAEAPVLDAAPLLRAQPDPAACFKRTDTHWTDRGATVALLAVLERMGYDGARLRAALAGDRYKTLAYPGDLGIKLLPPQSAPTEFLDGPSAEDGALFDNRLPNIGRVIVFRAEAPVLDETLLVFGASSAYPMLKGLKRLFARTVFVHSAAQIDAAVLAHERPAAMLLQSNGRFLVQPPTAGFDLRAAVAHKLTEADAALRAQIEALRAEVDGPEPFYRAMLEPR
;
A
#
# COMPACT_ATOMS: atom_id res chain seq x y z
N MET A 1 -19.32 17.22 -31.75
CA MET A 1 -20.32 16.90 -30.71
C MET A 1 -20.27 18.04 -29.71
N VAL A 2 -21.41 18.64 -29.42
CA VAL A 2 -21.52 19.77 -28.49
C VAL A 2 -22.10 19.22 -27.19
N ASP A 3 -21.49 19.54 -26.05
CA ASP A 3 -22.04 19.09 -24.76
C ASP A 3 -23.33 19.84 -24.41
N TRP A 4 -24.06 19.34 -23.41
CA TRP A 4 -25.32 19.93 -22.99
C TRP A 4 -25.19 21.34 -22.43
N ALA A 5 -24.01 21.74 -21.93
CA ALA A 5 -23.76 23.07 -21.38
C ALA A 5 -23.65 24.10 -22.51
N THR A 6 -22.91 23.76 -23.55
CA THR A 6 -22.72 24.57 -24.75
C THR A 6 -24.02 24.65 -25.57
N LEU A 7 -24.81 23.57 -25.61
CA LEU A 7 -26.14 23.56 -26.21
C LEU A 7 -27.13 24.48 -25.48
N ALA A 8 -27.07 24.53 -24.14
CA ALA A 8 -27.93 25.40 -23.34
C ALA A 8 -27.56 26.89 -23.44
N ALA A 9 -26.26 27.21 -23.45
CA ALA A 9 -25.78 28.58 -23.64
C ALA A 9 -26.14 29.13 -25.03
N SER A 10 -25.96 28.32 -26.08
CA SER A 10 -26.29 28.70 -27.47
C SER A 10 -27.79 28.86 -27.72
N GLN A 11 -28.64 28.37 -26.82
CA GLN A 11 -30.10 28.52 -26.89
C GLN A 11 -30.55 29.88 -26.37
N ALA A 12 -29.84 30.46 -25.38
CA ALA A 12 -30.12 31.78 -24.83
C ALA A 12 -29.86 32.90 -25.85
N ASP A 13 -28.89 32.71 -26.74
CA ASP A 13 -28.47 33.71 -27.75
C ASP A 13 -29.16 33.57 -29.12
N GLY A 14 -30.14 32.65 -29.26
CA GLY A 14 -30.89 32.47 -30.51
C GLY A 14 -30.10 31.88 -31.70
N ALA A 15 -28.82 31.55 -31.54
CA ALA A 15 -27.88 31.23 -32.62
C ALA A 15 -27.80 29.74 -33.03
N LEU A 16 -28.63 28.86 -32.46
CA LEU A 16 -28.51 27.40 -32.70
C LEU A 16 -29.04 26.96 -34.08
N SER A 17 -28.14 26.64 -35.01
CA SER A 17 -28.42 25.98 -36.30
C SER A 17 -28.47 24.44 -36.21
N CYS A 18 -28.95 23.89 -35.10
CA CYS A 18 -28.98 22.44 -34.88
C CYS A 18 -30.11 21.81 -35.70
N ARG A 19 -29.78 20.90 -36.63
CA ARG A 19 -30.76 20.14 -37.42
C ARG A 19 -30.95 18.70 -36.90
N PHE A 20 -30.01 18.21 -36.10
CA PHE A 20 -29.95 16.82 -35.67
C PHE A 20 -29.34 16.69 -34.27
N LEU A 21 -29.98 15.92 -33.39
CA LEU A 21 -29.56 15.70 -32.01
C LEU A 21 -29.56 14.20 -31.69
N ILE A 22 -28.46 13.72 -31.10
CA ILE A 22 -28.35 12.33 -30.63
C ILE A 22 -28.33 12.32 -29.10
N VAL A 23 -29.24 11.58 -28.49
CA VAL A 23 -29.20 11.24 -27.06
C VAL A 23 -28.44 9.93 -26.90
N LEU A 24 -27.27 9.99 -26.29
CA LEU A 24 -26.38 8.84 -26.07
C LEU A 24 -26.60 8.27 -24.67
N ARG A 25 -27.06 7.00 -24.57
CA ARG A 25 -27.32 6.24 -23.33
C ARG A 25 -28.37 6.83 -22.39
N TYR A 26 -28.17 8.06 -21.87
CA TYR A 26 -29.02 8.67 -20.86
C TYR A 26 -29.46 10.08 -21.26
N LEU A 27 -30.69 10.44 -20.88
CA LEU A 27 -31.19 11.81 -20.95
C LEU A 27 -30.96 12.49 -19.59
N PRO A 28 -30.19 13.59 -19.50
CA PRO A 28 -30.00 14.28 -18.23
C PRO A 28 -31.33 14.80 -17.65
N PRO A 29 -31.50 14.77 -16.31
CA PRO A 29 -32.69 15.32 -15.65
C PRO A 29 -32.94 16.79 -16.04
N GLY A 30 -34.21 17.19 -16.18
CA GLY A 30 -34.60 18.56 -16.51
C GLY A 30 -34.44 18.98 -17.98
N ARG A 31 -33.85 18.15 -18.85
CA ARG A 31 -33.66 18.47 -20.29
C ARG A 31 -34.84 18.10 -21.19
N GLN A 32 -35.96 17.66 -20.61
CA GLN A 32 -37.14 17.21 -21.36
C GLN A 32 -37.82 18.35 -22.12
N GLN A 33 -37.96 19.51 -21.50
CA GLN A 33 -38.58 20.68 -22.13
C GLN A 33 -37.73 21.21 -23.29
N LEU A 34 -36.40 21.12 -23.16
CA LEU A 34 -35.46 21.41 -24.24
C LEU A 34 -35.67 20.47 -25.43
N LEU A 35 -35.75 19.16 -25.20
CA LEU A 35 -36.01 18.19 -26.27
C LEU A 35 -37.36 18.44 -26.97
N ARG A 36 -38.41 18.75 -26.21
CA ARG A 36 -39.73 19.10 -26.79
C ARG A 36 -39.64 20.34 -27.66
N SER A 37 -39.03 21.41 -27.15
CA SER A 37 -38.86 22.67 -27.90
C SER A 37 -38.03 22.48 -29.17
N LEU A 38 -36.94 21.70 -29.11
CA LEU A 38 -36.13 21.39 -30.29
C LEU A 38 -36.94 20.58 -31.31
N ARG A 39 -37.74 19.62 -30.86
CA ARG A 39 -38.63 18.83 -31.72
C ARG A 39 -39.71 19.69 -32.37
N GLU A 40 -40.36 20.58 -31.64
CA GLU A 40 -41.34 21.54 -32.18
C GLU A 40 -40.74 22.46 -33.24
N ARG A 41 -39.43 22.76 -33.14
CA ARG A 41 -38.67 23.52 -34.13
C ARG A 41 -38.15 22.69 -35.31
N GLY A 42 -38.55 21.42 -35.41
CA GLY A 42 -38.17 20.54 -36.52
C GLY A 42 -36.79 19.90 -36.40
N VAL A 43 -36.15 19.93 -35.22
CA VAL A 43 -34.89 19.22 -34.98
C VAL A 43 -35.15 17.72 -34.85
N ARG A 44 -34.47 16.91 -35.66
CA ARG A 44 -34.57 15.45 -35.59
C ARG A 44 -33.78 14.96 -34.38
N VAL A 45 -34.48 14.31 -33.46
CA VAL A 45 -33.93 13.74 -32.21
C VAL A 45 -33.88 12.22 -32.32
N SER A 46 -32.69 11.66 -32.13
CA SER A 46 -32.43 10.22 -32.25
C SER A 46 -31.83 9.69 -30.95
N TYR A 47 -32.25 8.51 -30.52
CA TYR A 47 -31.68 7.83 -29.36
C TYR A 47 -30.67 6.79 -29.83
N PHE A 48 -29.46 6.78 -29.26
CA PHE A 48 -28.46 5.75 -29.53
C PHE A 48 -28.17 4.94 -28.28
N MET A 49 -28.24 3.62 -28.43
CA MET A 49 -28.07 2.64 -27.37
C MET A 49 -27.03 1.59 -27.76
N ASP A 50 -25.95 1.51 -26.99
CA ASP A 50 -24.84 0.58 -27.20
C ASP A 50 -24.82 -0.62 -26.24
N ASP A 51 -25.47 -0.48 -25.07
CA ASP A 51 -25.68 -1.53 -24.09
C ASP A 51 -27.19 -1.78 -23.90
N ASP A 52 -27.58 -2.96 -23.39
CA ASP A 52 -28.98 -3.24 -23.09
C ASP A 52 -29.46 -2.53 -21.80
N LEU A 53 -29.69 -1.23 -21.91
CA LEU A 53 -30.07 -0.36 -20.79
C LEU A 53 -31.58 -0.34 -20.51
N MET A 54 -32.38 -0.94 -21.40
CA MET A 54 -33.84 -0.77 -21.46
C MET A 54 -34.61 -2.05 -21.09
N ASP A 55 -33.88 -3.13 -20.78
CA ASP A 55 -34.41 -4.39 -20.25
C ASP A 55 -34.10 -4.53 -18.75
N PRO A 56 -35.13 -4.59 -17.88
CA PRO A 56 -34.96 -4.87 -16.46
C PRO A 56 -34.20 -6.15 -16.14
N GLN A 57 -34.29 -7.20 -16.98
CA GLN A 57 -33.60 -8.47 -16.77
C GLN A 57 -32.10 -8.33 -17.05
N ALA A 58 -31.73 -7.76 -18.21
CA ALA A 58 -30.33 -7.45 -18.51
C ALA A 58 -29.70 -6.53 -17.44
N VAL A 59 -30.45 -5.53 -16.96
CA VAL A 59 -29.98 -4.64 -15.88
C VAL A 59 -29.83 -5.37 -14.54
N ALA A 60 -30.58 -6.44 -14.28
CA ALA A 60 -30.46 -7.24 -13.06
C ALA A 60 -29.13 -7.99 -12.95
N GLU A 61 -28.42 -8.22 -14.06
CA GLU A 61 -27.10 -8.86 -14.06
C GLU A 61 -25.97 -7.90 -13.61
N LEU A 62 -26.25 -6.59 -13.53
CA LEU A 62 -25.27 -5.57 -13.14
C LEU A 62 -25.05 -5.49 -11.61
N PRO A 63 -23.85 -5.12 -11.14
CA PRO A 63 -23.56 -4.89 -9.71
C PRO A 63 -24.43 -3.77 -9.09
N GLU A 64 -24.76 -3.90 -7.81
CA GLU A 64 -25.79 -3.09 -7.13
C GLU A 64 -25.65 -1.55 -7.25
N PRO A 65 -24.44 -0.94 -7.13
CA PRO A 65 -24.30 0.50 -7.29
C PRO A 65 -24.58 0.96 -8.73
N TYR A 66 -24.19 0.15 -9.71
CA TYR A 66 -24.34 0.46 -11.13
C TYR A 66 -25.78 0.19 -11.60
N ARG A 67 -26.37 -0.93 -11.18
CA ARG A 67 -27.77 -1.31 -11.40
C ARG A 67 -28.73 -0.20 -10.97
N SER A 68 -28.53 0.36 -9.79
CA SER A 68 -29.36 1.46 -9.25
C SER A 68 -29.30 2.72 -10.12
N ARG A 69 -28.11 3.05 -10.66
CA ARG A 69 -27.94 4.19 -11.58
C ARG A 69 -28.67 3.93 -12.90
N VAL A 70 -28.48 2.76 -13.51
CA VAL A 70 -29.11 2.42 -14.81
C VAL A 70 -30.63 2.34 -14.68
N ARG A 71 -31.16 1.79 -13.57
CA ARG A 71 -32.61 1.80 -13.29
C ARG A 71 -33.18 3.22 -13.27
N ARG A 72 -32.49 4.15 -12.62
CA ARG A 72 -32.92 5.55 -12.51
C ARG A 72 -32.76 6.32 -13.83
N GLU A 73 -31.62 6.15 -14.50
CA GLU A 73 -31.20 7.02 -15.60
C GLU A 73 -31.55 6.48 -16.99
N ALA A 74 -31.83 5.19 -17.14
CA ALA A 74 -32.31 4.59 -18.39
C ALA A 74 -33.73 4.02 -18.25
N LEU A 75 -33.94 2.97 -17.45
CA LEU A 75 -35.25 2.28 -17.35
C LEU A 75 -36.37 3.24 -16.90
N GLY A 76 -36.11 4.07 -15.90
CA GLY A 76 -37.06 5.10 -15.42
C GLY A 76 -37.37 6.18 -16.46
N GLN A 77 -36.61 6.25 -17.55
CA GLN A 77 -36.78 7.23 -18.63
C GLN A 77 -37.31 6.62 -19.93
N ARG A 78 -37.46 5.28 -20.02
CA ARG A 78 -37.84 4.56 -21.25
C ARG A 78 -39.04 5.18 -21.98
N LYS A 79 -40.18 5.32 -21.29
CA LYS A 79 -41.40 5.91 -21.87
C LYS A 79 -41.19 7.33 -22.39
N ARG A 80 -40.30 8.10 -21.77
CA ARG A 80 -40.00 9.48 -22.17
C ARG A 80 -39.12 9.51 -23.42
N ILE A 81 -38.14 8.61 -23.50
CA ILE A 81 -37.28 8.46 -24.68
C ILE A 81 -38.13 7.99 -25.86
N GLU A 82 -38.99 7.00 -25.65
CA GLU A 82 -39.97 6.52 -26.63
C GLU A 82 -40.88 7.66 -27.14
N ALA A 83 -41.36 8.52 -26.24
CA ALA A 83 -42.22 9.63 -26.61
C ALA A 83 -41.51 10.78 -27.32
N LEU A 84 -40.23 11.05 -27.01
CA LEU A 84 -39.51 12.25 -27.46
C LEU A 84 -38.64 12.04 -28.71
N CYS A 85 -38.16 10.82 -28.94
CA CYS A 85 -37.25 10.50 -30.06
C CYS A 85 -38.03 10.10 -31.32
N HIS A 86 -37.50 10.45 -32.48
CA HIS A 86 -38.08 10.13 -33.79
C HIS A 86 -37.57 8.78 -34.32
N GLU A 87 -36.36 8.40 -33.91
CA GLU A 87 -35.72 7.17 -34.34
C GLU A 87 -34.79 6.64 -33.25
N PHE A 88 -34.57 5.33 -33.30
CA PHE A 88 -33.75 4.58 -32.36
C PHE A 88 -32.60 3.93 -33.12
N TRP A 89 -31.40 4.06 -32.59
CA TRP A 89 -30.20 3.51 -33.16
C TRP A 89 -29.57 2.57 -32.14
N VAL A 90 -29.06 1.44 -32.61
CA VAL A 90 -28.43 0.43 -31.77
C VAL A 90 -27.09 0.01 -32.35
N SER A 91 -26.15 -0.40 -31.50
CA SER A 91 -24.79 -0.72 -31.93
C SER A 91 -24.59 -2.17 -32.38
N THR A 92 -25.50 -3.09 -32.03
CA THR A 92 -25.34 -4.53 -32.28
C THR A 92 -26.58 -5.17 -32.92
N PRO A 93 -26.40 -6.24 -33.72
CA PRO A 93 -27.52 -7.03 -34.26
C PRO A 93 -28.44 -7.57 -33.15
N TYR A 94 -27.87 -8.00 -32.01
CA TYR A 94 -28.63 -8.47 -30.85
C TYR A 94 -29.64 -7.41 -30.36
N LEU A 95 -29.19 -6.17 -30.18
CA LEU A 95 -30.07 -5.08 -29.76
C LEU A 95 -31.10 -4.74 -30.84
N ALA A 96 -30.73 -4.84 -32.12
CA ALA A 96 -31.66 -4.60 -33.23
C ALA A 96 -32.80 -5.61 -33.26
N GLU A 97 -32.49 -6.89 -33.01
CA GLU A 97 -33.46 -7.97 -32.90
C GLU A 97 -34.33 -7.82 -31.65
N LYS A 98 -33.72 -7.66 -30.48
CA LYS A 98 -34.43 -7.55 -29.20
C LYS A 98 -35.38 -6.36 -29.14
N TYR A 99 -34.99 -5.24 -29.75
CA TYR A 99 -35.78 -4.01 -29.80
C TYR A 99 -36.43 -3.77 -31.17
N ALA A 100 -36.71 -4.82 -31.95
CA ALA A 100 -37.29 -4.72 -33.29
C ALA A 100 -38.57 -3.87 -33.36
N ALA A 101 -39.36 -3.82 -32.28
CA ALA A 101 -40.55 -2.98 -32.16
C ALA A 101 -40.26 -1.47 -32.33
N TRP A 102 -39.05 -1.01 -32.00
CA TRP A 102 -38.60 0.36 -32.23
C TRP A 102 -38.14 0.63 -33.66
N GLN A 103 -38.09 -0.40 -34.51
CA GLN A 103 -37.51 -0.37 -35.87
C GLN A 103 -36.13 0.30 -35.88
N PRO A 104 -35.18 -0.18 -35.05
CA PRO A 104 -33.95 0.55 -34.84
C PRO A 104 -33.03 0.48 -36.06
N LYS A 105 -32.25 1.53 -36.29
CA LYS A 105 -31.13 1.49 -37.24
C LYS A 105 -29.91 0.90 -36.57
N LEU A 106 -29.36 -0.17 -37.15
CA LEU A 106 -28.09 -0.72 -36.74
C LEU A 106 -26.96 0.22 -37.19
N ILE A 107 -26.22 0.79 -36.22
CA ILE A 107 -25.06 1.64 -36.44
C ILE A 107 -23.88 0.99 -35.74
N GLU A 108 -23.16 0.15 -36.48
CA GLU A 108 -22.00 -0.57 -35.94
C GLU A 108 -20.89 0.40 -35.48
N PRO A 109 -20.25 0.14 -34.34
CA PRO A 109 -19.14 0.97 -33.88
C PRO A 109 -17.97 0.86 -34.86
N ARG A 110 -17.56 2.00 -35.41
CA ARG A 110 -16.35 2.10 -36.24
C ARG A 110 -15.41 3.16 -35.66
N PRO A 111 -14.11 2.88 -35.59
CA PRO A 111 -13.15 3.86 -35.11
C PRO A 111 -13.09 5.05 -36.07
N ALA A 112 -12.90 6.25 -35.55
CA ALA A 112 -12.61 7.41 -36.39
C ALA A 112 -11.21 7.22 -37.00
N ARG A 113 -11.06 7.39 -38.32
CA ARG A 113 -9.74 7.27 -38.98
C ARG A 113 -8.71 8.21 -38.34
N ALA A 114 -9.14 9.41 -37.93
CA ALA A 114 -8.30 10.38 -37.23
C ALA A 114 -7.84 9.89 -35.83
N SER A 115 -8.62 9.07 -35.12
CA SER A 115 -8.18 8.51 -33.82
C SER A 115 -7.18 7.38 -33.96
N LEU A 116 -7.18 6.68 -35.11
CA LEU A 116 -6.20 5.63 -35.41
C LEU A 116 -4.89 6.17 -36.00
N LEU A 117 -4.96 7.32 -36.67
CA LEU A 117 -3.79 7.98 -37.29
C LEU A 117 -3.15 9.04 -36.39
N ALA A 118 -3.67 9.25 -35.17
CA ALA A 118 -3.09 10.21 -34.24
C ALA A 118 -1.70 9.74 -33.80
N GLY A 119 -0.70 10.60 -33.97
CA GLY A 119 0.65 10.37 -33.45
C GLY A 119 0.68 10.37 -31.92
N PRO A 120 1.79 9.91 -31.31
CA PRO A 120 1.93 9.91 -29.86
C PRO A 120 1.79 11.34 -29.31
N PRO A 121 1.04 11.55 -28.22
CA PRO A 121 0.88 12.87 -27.63
C PRO A 121 2.19 13.36 -27.03
N VAL A 122 2.38 14.68 -26.98
CA VAL A 122 3.48 15.30 -26.23
C VAL A 122 3.01 15.55 -24.81
N TRP A 123 3.60 14.86 -23.84
CA TRP A 123 3.31 15.06 -22.44
C TRP A 123 4.11 16.20 -21.85
N VAL A 124 3.39 17.08 -21.15
CA VAL A 124 3.93 18.13 -20.29
C VAL A 124 3.60 17.74 -18.85
N CYS A 125 4.59 17.64 -17.95
CA CYS A 125 4.34 17.26 -16.56
C CYS A 125 4.82 18.29 -15.54
N TYR A 126 4.12 18.36 -14.40
CA TYR A 126 4.54 19.08 -13.21
C TYR A 126 4.46 18.17 -11.98
N HIS A 127 5.63 17.81 -11.43
CA HIS A 127 5.73 16.90 -10.27
C HIS A 127 6.10 17.64 -8.97
N GLY A 128 5.17 18.47 -8.48
CA GLY A 128 5.25 19.16 -7.19
C GLY A 128 4.51 18.43 -6.05
N THR A 129 4.85 18.75 -4.80
CA THR A 129 4.14 18.27 -3.59
C THR A 129 3.08 19.27 -3.11
N ALA A 130 2.29 18.93 -2.08
CA ALA A 130 1.18 19.75 -1.54
C ALA A 130 1.57 21.18 -1.08
N SER A 131 2.86 21.49 -0.95
CA SER A 131 3.37 22.83 -0.59
C SER A 131 3.36 23.86 -1.73
N HIS A 132 2.79 23.54 -2.89
CA HIS A 132 2.91 24.31 -4.14
C HIS A 132 1.59 24.85 -4.69
N GLN A 133 0.72 25.37 -3.82
CA GLN A 133 -0.58 25.92 -4.26
C GLN A 133 -0.40 27.08 -5.24
N ALA A 134 0.53 28.00 -4.96
CA ALA A 134 0.79 29.16 -5.81
C ALA A 134 1.32 28.81 -7.22
N GLU A 135 2.10 27.74 -7.36
CA GLU A 135 2.54 27.23 -8.66
C GLU A 135 1.40 26.51 -9.41
N LEU A 136 0.56 25.75 -8.70
CA LEU A 136 -0.63 25.12 -9.29
C LEU A 136 -1.67 26.15 -9.75
N ASP A 137 -1.83 27.25 -8.99
CA ASP A 137 -2.65 28.40 -9.37
C ASP A 137 -2.23 28.99 -10.72
N TRP A 138 -0.91 29.12 -10.89
CA TRP A 138 -0.29 29.72 -12.05
C TRP A 138 -0.27 28.79 -13.27
N LEU A 139 -0.08 27.48 -13.06
CA LEU A 139 -0.01 26.48 -14.12
C LEU A 139 -1.34 26.24 -14.85
N LEU A 140 -2.48 26.36 -14.17
CA LEU A 140 -3.79 26.09 -14.79
C LEU A 140 -4.07 26.99 -16.02
N PRO A 141 -4.06 28.34 -15.92
CA PRO A 141 -4.30 29.20 -17.08
C PRO A 141 -3.18 29.11 -18.13
N LEU A 142 -1.95 28.79 -17.72
CA LEU A 142 -0.83 28.56 -18.64
C LEU A 142 -1.08 27.33 -19.51
N MET A 143 -1.46 26.20 -18.91
CA MET A 143 -1.72 24.97 -19.65
C MET A 143 -2.98 25.05 -20.53
N GLN A 144 -3.97 25.87 -20.16
CA GLN A 144 -5.11 26.19 -21.04
C GLN A 144 -4.62 26.83 -22.35
N GLN A 145 -3.70 27.80 -22.28
CA GLN A 145 -3.14 28.45 -23.47
C GLN A 145 -2.29 27.50 -24.31
N VAL A 146 -1.44 26.68 -23.67
CA VAL A 146 -0.64 25.65 -24.36
C VAL A 146 -1.55 24.69 -25.13
N GLN A 147 -2.61 24.19 -24.50
CA GLN A 147 -3.51 23.23 -25.11
C GLN A 147 -4.40 23.81 -26.22
N ALA A 148 -4.65 25.11 -26.19
CA ALA A 148 -5.33 25.82 -27.26
C ALA A 148 -4.43 25.96 -28.50
N GLN A 149 -3.13 26.19 -28.31
CA GLN A 149 -2.15 26.39 -29.40
C GLN A 149 -1.54 25.09 -29.92
N ALA A 150 -1.45 24.05 -29.09
CA ALA A 150 -0.85 22.76 -29.42
C ALA A 150 -1.79 21.60 -29.02
N GLN A 151 -2.69 21.23 -29.94
CA GLN A 151 -3.76 20.25 -29.69
C GLN A 151 -3.24 18.83 -29.36
N GLY A 152 -2.01 18.49 -29.76
CA GLY A 152 -1.35 17.22 -29.44
C GLY A 152 -0.75 17.12 -28.04
N THR A 153 -0.86 18.18 -27.22
CA THR A 153 -0.31 18.19 -25.85
C THR A 153 -1.27 17.58 -24.83
N ARG A 154 -0.69 16.88 -23.85
CA ARG A 154 -1.36 16.37 -22.64
C ARG A 154 -0.65 16.91 -21.41
N PHE A 155 -1.40 17.14 -20.34
CA PHE A 155 -0.83 17.65 -19.09
C PHE A 155 -0.91 16.62 -17.97
N GLU A 156 0.14 16.46 -17.19
CA GLU A 156 0.19 15.58 -16.02
C GLU A 156 0.61 16.36 -14.77
N VAL A 157 -0.14 16.20 -13.69
CA VAL A 157 0.11 16.91 -12.43
C VAL A 157 -0.15 16.01 -11.23
N PHE A 158 0.71 16.09 -10.22
CA PHE A 158 0.45 15.46 -8.92
C PHE A 158 -0.44 16.35 -8.05
N GLY A 159 -1.46 15.75 -7.43
CA GLY A 159 -2.41 16.49 -6.64
C GLY A 159 -3.39 15.63 -5.85
N ASP A 160 -3.84 16.15 -4.72
CA ASP A 160 -4.92 15.56 -3.94
C ASP A 160 -6.29 15.85 -4.58
N HIS A 161 -7.37 15.54 -3.85
CA HIS A 161 -8.73 15.76 -4.34
C HIS A 161 -9.05 17.24 -4.64
N ALA A 162 -8.42 18.20 -3.97
CA ALA A 162 -8.62 19.62 -4.23
C ALA A 162 -8.01 20.02 -5.58
N VAL A 163 -6.79 19.54 -5.86
CA VAL A 163 -6.13 19.73 -7.15
C VAL A 163 -6.92 19.04 -8.28
N TYR A 164 -7.42 17.82 -8.05
CA TYR A 164 -8.28 17.15 -9.02
C TYR A 164 -9.51 18.00 -9.39
N LYS A 165 -10.25 18.51 -8.40
CA LYS A 165 -11.42 19.37 -8.65
C LYS A 165 -11.09 20.61 -9.46
N ARG A 166 -9.89 21.17 -9.24
CA ARG A 166 -9.42 22.37 -9.91
C ARG A 166 -9.04 22.13 -11.36
N PHE A 167 -8.35 21.03 -11.65
CA PHE A 167 -7.81 20.74 -12.98
C PHE A 167 -8.77 19.92 -13.86
N ARG A 168 -9.80 19.26 -13.32
CA ARG A 168 -10.67 18.35 -14.09
C ARG A 168 -11.35 18.94 -15.33
N GLU A 169 -11.52 20.26 -15.39
CA GLU A 169 -12.14 20.95 -16.54
C GLU A 169 -11.10 21.30 -17.64
N LEU A 170 -9.80 21.19 -17.35
CA LEU A 170 -8.74 21.33 -18.34
C LEU A 170 -8.79 20.10 -19.27
N PRO A 171 -8.85 20.25 -20.60
CA PRO A 171 -8.87 19.10 -21.49
C PRO A 171 -7.56 18.31 -21.38
N ARG A 172 -7.59 17.01 -21.69
CA ARG A 172 -6.36 16.19 -21.83
C ARG A 172 -5.39 16.27 -20.64
N VAL A 173 -5.93 16.29 -19.42
CA VAL A 173 -5.16 16.34 -18.16
C VAL A 173 -5.25 15.03 -17.37
N ASN A 174 -4.14 14.62 -16.77
CA ASN A 174 -4.06 13.55 -15.79
C ASN A 174 -3.67 14.14 -14.43
N VAL A 175 -4.51 13.95 -13.42
CA VAL A 175 -4.18 14.29 -12.03
C VAL A 175 -3.85 13.02 -11.28
N LEU A 176 -2.58 12.86 -10.89
CA LEU A 176 -2.08 11.69 -10.18
C LEU A 176 -2.08 11.95 -8.66
N HIS A 177 -2.45 10.94 -7.88
CA HIS A 177 -2.36 11.03 -6.42
C HIS A 177 -0.90 11.12 -5.94
N PRO A 178 -0.59 11.90 -4.88
CA PRO A 178 0.75 11.96 -4.33
C PRO A 178 1.28 10.56 -3.97
N MET A 179 2.51 10.28 -4.37
CA MET A 179 3.16 8.98 -4.17
C MET A 179 4.18 9.05 -3.03
N SER A 180 4.45 7.91 -2.40
CA SER A 180 5.65 7.73 -1.58
C SER A 180 6.90 7.89 -2.45
N TRP A 181 8.05 8.24 -1.88
CA TRP A 181 9.30 8.39 -2.64
C TRP A 181 9.68 7.12 -3.44
N PRO A 182 9.60 5.88 -2.90
CA PRO A 182 9.86 4.68 -3.70
C PRO A 182 8.94 4.53 -4.92
N ASN A 183 7.64 4.79 -4.74
CA ASN A 183 6.67 4.71 -5.84
C ASN A 183 6.90 5.82 -6.87
N TYR A 184 7.27 7.02 -6.42
CA TYR A 184 7.64 8.12 -7.30
C TYR A 184 8.92 7.80 -8.09
N LEU A 185 9.90 7.17 -7.44
CA LEU A 185 11.15 6.74 -8.06
C LEU A 185 10.93 5.65 -9.10
N ASP A 186 10.12 4.65 -8.80
CA ASP A 186 9.70 3.61 -9.74
C ASP A 186 8.91 4.22 -10.93
N TYR A 187 7.89 5.03 -10.63
CA TYR A 187 7.08 5.72 -11.63
C TYR A 187 7.94 6.52 -12.61
N THR A 188 8.81 7.40 -12.11
CA THR A 188 9.68 8.23 -12.96
C THR A 188 10.77 7.45 -13.68
N SER A 189 11.06 6.22 -13.28
CA SER A 189 11.99 5.31 -13.99
C SER A 189 11.31 4.55 -15.13
N GLY A 190 10.04 4.17 -14.95
CA GLY A 190 9.25 3.43 -15.95
C GLY A 190 8.46 4.31 -16.92
N VAL A 191 8.18 5.57 -16.55
CA VAL A 191 7.34 6.47 -17.32
C VAL A 191 8.15 7.59 -17.98
N ARG A 192 8.03 7.68 -19.30
CA ARG A 192 8.63 8.75 -20.12
C ARG A 192 7.69 9.95 -20.25
N ARG A 193 8.25 11.15 -20.22
CA ARG A 193 7.56 12.41 -20.55
C ARG A 193 8.47 13.25 -21.42
N GLU A 194 7.90 14.00 -22.34
CA GLU A 194 8.69 14.79 -23.28
C GLU A 194 9.13 16.13 -22.68
N ILE A 195 8.26 16.77 -21.89
CA ILE A 195 8.51 18.10 -21.29
C ILE A 195 8.17 18.06 -19.80
N ALA A 196 9.06 18.57 -18.94
CA ALA A 196 8.85 18.63 -17.50
C ALA A 196 9.07 20.04 -16.95
N LEU A 197 8.16 20.50 -16.09
CA LEU A 197 8.10 21.87 -15.59
C LEU A 197 8.57 21.97 -14.14
N ALA A 198 9.41 22.95 -13.85
CA ALA A 198 9.81 23.35 -12.51
C ALA A 198 9.69 24.88 -12.29
N PRO A 199 8.45 25.43 -12.30
CA PRO A 199 8.17 26.86 -12.17
C PRO A 199 8.29 27.32 -10.70
N LEU A 200 9.51 27.29 -10.15
CA LEU A 200 9.75 27.77 -8.79
C LEU A 200 9.58 29.29 -8.70
N ARG A 201 8.55 29.75 -7.98
CA ARG A 201 8.35 31.18 -7.74
C ARG A 201 9.42 31.74 -6.79
N PRO A 202 9.88 32.99 -6.97
CA PRO A 202 10.87 33.60 -6.08
C PRO A 202 10.38 33.63 -4.61
N SER A 203 11.07 32.91 -3.74
CA SER A 203 10.88 32.98 -2.29
C SER A 203 12.15 32.53 -1.57
N ARG A 204 12.35 32.94 -0.32
CA ARG A 204 13.49 32.48 0.49
C ARG A 204 13.53 30.96 0.62
N PHE A 205 12.36 30.32 0.71
CA PHE A 205 12.25 28.86 0.76
C PHE A 205 12.66 28.20 -0.55
N ASN A 206 12.16 28.71 -1.69
CA ASN A 206 12.51 28.18 -3.00
C ASN A 206 13.98 28.44 -3.36
N ALA A 207 14.58 29.53 -2.88
CA ALA A 207 16.01 29.81 -3.04
C ALA A 207 16.91 28.79 -2.33
N GLY A 208 16.44 28.16 -1.25
CA GLY A 208 17.17 27.12 -0.52
C GLY A 208 16.95 25.69 -1.01
N ARG A 209 16.18 25.48 -2.10
CA ARG A 209 15.94 24.15 -2.67
C ARG A 209 17.14 23.68 -3.50
N GLY A 210 17.34 22.36 -3.55
CA GLY A 210 18.28 21.74 -4.48
C GLY A 210 17.68 21.58 -5.88
N HIS A 211 18.54 21.37 -6.88
CA HIS A 211 18.18 21.11 -8.28
C HIS A 211 17.69 19.67 -8.54
N THR A 212 17.14 18.97 -7.54
CA THR A 212 16.81 17.54 -7.64
C THR A 212 15.82 17.22 -8.77
N LYS A 213 14.97 18.19 -9.14
CA LYS A 213 14.07 18.09 -10.29
C LYS A 213 14.80 17.90 -11.61
N PHE A 214 16.03 18.37 -11.73
CA PHE A 214 16.87 18.07 -12.88
C PHE A 214 17.10 16.56 -13.06
N PHE A 215 17.41 15.86 -11.98
CA PHE A 215 17.61 14.41 -12.00
C PHE A 215 16.31 13.65 -12.25
N ASP A 216 15.19 14.13 -11.67
CA ASP A 216 13.87 13.56 -11.94
C ASP A 216 13.54 13.62 -13.45
N PHE A 217 13.79 14.77 -14.07
CA PHE A 217 13.43 15.00 -15.47
C PHE A 217 14.38 14.24 -16.41
N ALA A 218 15.68 14.24 -16.11
CA ALA A 218 16.67 13.44 -16.84
C ALA A 218 16.36 11.94 -16.79
N ARG A 219 15.95 11.43 -15.62
CA ARG A 219 15.52 10.05 -15.42
C ARG A 219 14.29 9.70 -16.24
N MET A 220 13.34 10.63 -16.38
CA MET A 220 12.14 10.47 -17.20
C MET A 220 12.40 10.68 -18.71
N GLY A 221 13.59 11.12 -19.10
CA GLY A 221 13.90 11.46 -20.49
C GLY A 221 13.20 12.74 -20.98
N ALA A 222 12.84 13.64 -20.07
CA ALA A 222 12.16 14.89 -20.38
C ALA A 222 13.15 16.04 -20.56
N VAL A 223 12.83 16.98 -21.45
CA VAL A 223 13.48 18.30 -21.42
C VAL A 223 12.87 19.12 -20.28
N GLY A 224 13.72 19.65 -19.40
CA GLY A 224 13.31 20.45 -18.25
C GLY A 224 13.17 21.93 -18.58
N LEU A 225 12.07 22.54 -18.14
CA LEU A 225 11.86 23.99 -18.14
C LEU A 225 11.86 24.45 -16.68
N TYR A 226 12.79 25.35 -16.35
CA TYR A 226 13.09 25.76 -14.99
C TYR A 226 12.92 27.26 -14.85
N SER A 227 12.40 27.73 -13.72
CA SER A 227 12.48 29.15 -13.40
C SER A 227 13.94 29.58 -13.26
N ASP A 228 14.28 30.75 -13.80
CA ASP A 228 15.61 31.35 -13.64
C ASP A 228 15.82 31.89 -12.21
N VAL A 229 15.99 30.98 -11.25
CA VAL A 229 16.12 31.22 -9.81
C VAL A 229 17.24 30.36 -9.21
N PRO A 230 17.77 30.67 -8.00
CA PRO A 230 19.03 30.12 -7.49
C PRO A 230 19.25 28.59 -7.50
N PRO A 231 18.23 27.72 -7.33
CA PRO A 231 18.42 26.28 -7.47
C PRO A 231 18.85 25.85 -8.88
N TYR A 232 18.41 26.58 -9.91
CA TYR A 232 18.61 26.21 -11.32
C TYR A 232 19.58 27.16 -12.03
N ARG A 233 19.58 28.45 -11.67
CA ARG A 233 20.51 29.44 -12.19
C ARG A 233 21.95 29.04 -11.88
N GLY A 234 22.80 29.01 -12.89
CA GLY A 234 24.19 28.56 -12.77
C GLY A 234 24.36 27.04 -12.63
N PHE A 235 23.26 26.29 -12.51
CA PHE A 235 23.27 24.83 -12.60
C PHE A 235 22.83 24.38 -14.00
N VAL A 236 21.62 24.71 -14.45
CA VAL A 236 21.10 24.35 -15.79
C VAL A 236 21.84 25.16 -16.86
N ARG A 237 22.27 24.48 -17.94
CA ARG A 237 22.87 25.09 -19.12
C ARG A 237 21.75 25.41 -20.11
N ASP A 238 21.33 26.67 -20.12
CA ASP A 238 20.23 27.14 -20.95
C ASP A 238 20.42 26.80 -22.43
N GLY A 239 19.38 26.25 -23.05
CA GLY A 239 19.38 25.79 -24.44
C GLY A 239 20.13 24.47 -24.68
N VAL A 240 20.82 23.91 -23.69
CA VAL A 240 21.62 22.68 -23.80
C VAL A 240 20.97 21.52 -23.05
N ASP A 241 20.85 21.59 -21.72
CA ASP A 241 20.28 20.52 -20.89
C ASP A 241 18.98 20.92 -20.17
N GLY A 242 18.40 22.03 -20.59
CA GLY A 242 17.13 22.57 -20.12
C GLY A 242 16.94 23.99 -20.62
N LEU A 243 15.81 24.60 -20.28
CA LEU A 243 15.57 26.03 -20.50
C LEU A 243 15.42 26.73 -19.14
N LEU A 244 16.09 27.88 -19.01
CA LEU A 244 15.89 28.82 -17.91
C LEU A 244 14.94 29.92 -18.37
N LEU A 245 13.79 30.03 -17.70
CA LEU A 245 12.72 30.94 -18.10
C LEU A 245 12.44 31.97 -17.01
N PRO A 246 12.13 33.23 -17.39
CA PRO A 246 11.68 34.25 -16.44
C PRO A 246 10.34 33.87 -15.82
N ASP A 247 9.94 34.57 -14.75
CA ASP A 247 8.60 34.48 -14.15
C ASP A 247 7.55 35.20 -15.02
N ASP A 248 7.44 34.76 -16.28
CA ASP A 248 6.52 35.28 -17.29
C ASP A 248 5.75 34.14 -17.97
N PRO A 249 4.42 34.03 -17.77
CA PRO A 249 3.60 33.01 -18.42
C PRO A 249 3.74 32.94 -19.95
N ALA A 250 3.91 34.09 -20.62
CA ALA A 250 3.98 34.13 -22.08
C ALA A 250 5.25 33.42 -22.59
N ALA A 251 6.39 33.68 -21.95
CA ALA A 251 7.65 32.98 -22.23
C ALA A 251 7.53 31.46 -22.04
N TRP A 252 6.84 31.00 -21.00
CA TRP A 252 6.63 29.56 -20.75
C TRP A 252 5.70 28.92 -21.78
N VAL A 253 4.59 29.57 -22.13
CA VAL A 253 3.68 29.08 -23.18
C VAL A 253 4.44 28.93 -24.50
N GLN A 254 5.18 29.96 -24.91
CA GLN A 254 5.98 29.94 -26.14
C GLN A 254 7.02 28.82 -26.13
N ALA A 255 7.74 28.65 -25.01
CA ALA A 255 8.75 27.59 -24.87
C ALA A 255 8.13 26.19 -24.95
N ILE A 256 7.00 25.95 -24.26
CA ILE A 256 6.32 24.64 -24.28
C ILE A 256 5.76 24.34 -25.67
N VAL A 257 5.13 25.32 -26.34
CA VAL A 257 4.58 25.15 -27.70
C VAL A 257 5.69 24.91 -28.72
N ALA A 258 6.78 25.68 -28.66
CA ALA A 258 7.93 25.50 -29.55
C ALA A 258 8.58 24.12 -29.34
N LEU A 259 8.78 23.70 -28.09
CA LEU A 259 9.31 22.38 -27.80
C LEU A 259 8.34 21.29 -28.24
N ALA A 260 7.01 21.43 -28.06
CA ALA A 260 6.03 20.43 -28.49
C ALA A 260 6.04 20.22 -30.02
N ALA A 261 6.34 21.26 -30.80
CA ALA A 261 6.46 21.18 -32.26
C ALA A 261 7.79 20.60 -32.76
N ASP A 262 8.86 20.60 -31.95
CA ASP A 262 10.23 20.25 -32.39
C ASP A 262 10.77 19.04 -31.61
N ALA A 263 10.43 17.83 -32.07
CA ALA A 263 10.90 16.58 -31.45
C ALA A 263 12.43 16.44 -31.45
N PRO A 264 13.16 16.71 -32.55
CA PRO A 264 14.63 16.63 -32.55
C PRO A 264 15.27 17.53 -31.51
N ARG A 265 14.75 18.75 -31.30
CA ARG A 265 15.27 19.65 -30.26
C ARG A 265 15.01 19.13 -28.86
N ARG A 266 13.81 18.59 -28.57
CA ARG A 266 13.52 17.97 -27.27
C ARG A 266 14.46 16.81 -26.97
N GLU A 267 14.64 15.92 -27.94
CA GLU A 267 15.47 14.72 -27.81
C GLU A 267 16.94 15.08 -27.54
N ARG A 268 17.50 16.05 -28.28
CA ARG A 268 18.87 16.54 -28.03
C ARG A 268 19.04 17.10 -26.62
N MET A 269 18.10 17.93 -26.16
CA MET A 269 18.19 18.55 -24.83
C MET A 269 18.01 17.53 -23.69
N ALA A 270 17.06 16.60 -23.84
CA ALA A 270 16.84 15.52 -22.88
C ALA A 270 18.05 14.57 -22.81
N ALA A 271 18.69 14.27 -23.95
CA ALA A 271 19.91 13.48 -23.99
C ALA A 271 21.07 14.18 -23.27
N ALA A 272 21.29 15.48 -23.52
CA ALA A 272 22.31 16.27 -22.84
C ALA A 272 22.08 16.36 -21.32
N ALA A 273 20.81 16.45 -20.88
CA ALA A 273 20.45 16.40 -19.47
C ALA A 273 20.74 15.03 -18.84
N ARG A 274 20.43 13.95 -19.56
CA ARG A 274 20.71 12.57 -19.12
C ARG A 274 22.21 12.30 -19.01
N GLU A 275 23.00 12.66 -20.02
CA GLU A 275 24.46 12.52 -19.99
C GLU A 275 25.07 13.26 -18.80
N ARG A 276 24.62 14.50 -18.55
CA ARG A 276 25.08 15.26 -17.40
C ARG A 276 24.67 14.62 -16.08
N ALA A 277 23.45 14.12 -15.96
CA ALA A 277 23.00 13.41 -14.76
C ALA A 277 23.84 12.15 -14.50
N LEU A 278 24.19 11.39 -15.55
CA LEU A 278 25.08 10.23 -15.45
C LEU A 278 26.50 10.64 -15.01
N ALA A 279 27.05 11.73 -15.55
CA ALA A 279 28.37 12.23 -15.17
C ALA A 279 28.43 12.74 -13.72
N LEU A 280 27.30 13.17 -13.16
CA LEU A 280 27.18 13.60 -11.76
C LEU A 280 26.86 12.46 -10.79
N ALA A 281 26.59 11.25 -11.29
CA ALA A 281 26.28 10.09 -10.45
C ALA A 281 27.54 9.55 -9.76
N TRP A 282 27.43 9.20 -8.47
CA TRP A 282 28.52 8.58 -7.72
C TRP A 282 28.57 7.05 -7.94
N GLY A 283 29.70 6.53 -8.47
CA GLY A 283 30.10 5.11 -8.44
C GLY A 283 29.35 4.15 -9.38
N GLU A 284 29.94 2.97 -9.65
CA GLU A 284 29.36 1.90 -10.49
C GLU A 284 27.93 1.53 -10.05
N ALA A 285 27.15 0.99 -10.99
CA ALA A 285 25.77 0.55 -10.80
C ALA A 285 25.63 -0.22 -9.48
N LEU A 286 24.90 0.36 -8.53
CA LEU A 286 24.46 -0.37 -7.36
C LEU A 286 23.76 -1.65 -7.83
N PRO A 287 24.10 -2.84 -7.29
CA PRO A 287 23.36 -4.04 -7.60
C PRO A 287 21.87 -3.77 -7.37
N PRO A 288 20.97 -4.40 -8.16
CA PRO A 288 19.54 -4.22 -7.99
C PRO A 288 19.21 -4.37 -6.51
N PRO A 289 18.40 -3.48 -5.92
CA PRO A 289 18.12 -3.54 -4.50
C PRO A 289 17.61 -4.94 -4.20
N THR A 290 18.38 -5.71 -3.42
CA THR A 290 17.87 -6.92 -2.75
C THR A 290 16.53 -6.54 -2.15
N PRO A 291 15.46 -7.32 -2.39
CA PRO A 291 14.12 -6.98 -1.93
C PRO A 291 14.22 -6.61 -0.46
N ARG A 292 14.07 -5.31 -0.17
CA ARG A 292 14.10 -4.81 1.20
C ARG A 292 12.97 -5.56 1.89
N ALA A 293 13.33 -6.24 2.98
CA ALA A 293 12.38 -6.63 4.00
C ALA A 293 11.42 -5.45 4.22
N LYS A 294 10.12 -5.77 4.35
CA LYS A 294 9.04 -4.80 4.58
C LYS A 294 9.54 -3.64 5.45
N PRO A 295 9.21 -2.37 5.12
CA PRO A 295 9.65 -1.24 5.92
C PRO A 295 9.33 -1.51 7.41
N PRO A 296 10.33 -1.43 8.32
CA PRO A 296 10.11 -1.63 9.74
C PRO A 296 9.02 -0.69 10.24
N ALA A 297 8.24 -1.15 11.20
CA ALA A 297 7.10 -0.44 11.74
C ALA A 297 7.50 0.98 12.19
N LEU A 298 7.04 1.99 11.45
CA LEU A 298 7.03 3.37 11.93
C LEU A 298 6.25 3.39 13.26
N LEU A 299 6.91 3.70 14.37
CA LEU A 299 6.22 3.95 15.64
C LEU A 299 5.34 5.19 15.45
N ARG A 300 4.03 4.96 15.37
CA ARG A 300 3.02 6.03 15.39
C ARG A 300 2.75 6.39 16.85
N GLY A 301 2.66 7.71 17.14
CA GLY A 301 2.05 8.19 18.39
C GLY A 301 2.99 8.71 19.47
N LEU A 302 4.19 9.24 19.15
CA LEU A 302 4.95 10.03 20.13
C LEU A 302 4.06 11.11 20.74
N GLN A 303 3.98 11.15 22.07
CA GLN A 303 3.21 12.16 22.79
C GLN A 303 4.16 13.23 23.30
N VAL A 304 3.99 14.47 22.86
CA VAL A 304 4.78 15.61 23.33
C VAL A 304 3.93 16.43 24.28
N ARG A 305 4.26 16.42 25.58
CA ARG A 305 3.65 17.29 26.58
C ARG A 305 4.55 18.51 26.78
N ARG A 306 4.02 19.71 26.58
CA ARG A 306 4.76 20.97 26.79
C ARG A 306 4.42 21.56 28.16
N ALA A 307 5.37 22.27 28.76
CA ALA A 307 5.13 23.04 29.97
C ALA A 307 4.02 24.07 29.72
N PRO A 308 3.04 24.20 30.64
CA PRO A 308 1.89 25.07 30.45
C PRO A 308 2.25 26.55 30.55
N GLN A 309 3.33 26.90 31.27
CA GLN A 309 3.82 28.26 31.45
C GLN A 309 5.35 28.27 31.39
N ALA A 310 5.91 29.29 30.76
CA ALA A 310 7.35 29.54 30.74
C ALA A 310 7.71 30.60 31.81
N PRO A 311 8.94 30.58 32.36
CA PRO A 311 9.41 31.61 33.29
C PRO A 311 9.34 33.01 32.69
N GLU A 312 9.30 34.03 33.53
CA GLU A 312 9.16 35.42 33.10
C GLU A 312 10.31 35.89 32.19
N SER A 313 11.51 35.34 32.36
CA SER A 313 12.69 35.59 31.55
C SER A 313 12.56 35.08 30.10
N VAL A 314 11.67 34.12 29.85
CA VAL A 314 11.41 33.55 28.52
C VAL A 314 10.36 34.38 27.80
N TRP A 315 10.73 34.92 26.63
CA TRP A 315 9.77 35.61 25.77
C TRP A 315 8.92 34.61 24.99
N ARG A 316 9.56 33.65 24.31
CA ARG A 316 8.88 32.58 23.58
C ARG A 316 9.84 31.46 23.23
N TRP A 317 9.33 30.24 23.10
CA TRP A 317 10.10 29.11 22.59
C TRP A 317 9.21 28.21 21.74
N ALA A 318 9.83 27.34 20.94
CA ALA A 318 9.14 26.26 20.26
C ALA A 318 10.01 25.03 20.10
N LEU A 319 9.36 23.87 20.12
CA LEU A 319 9.91 22.60 19.67
C LEU A 319 9.35 22.29 18.28
N ASP A 320 10.21 22.39 17.26
CA ASP A 320 9.90 22.12 15.86
C ASP A 320 9.90 20.60 15.57
N ALA A 321 10.77 19.84 16.25
CA ALA A 321 10.83 18.37 16.20
C ALA A 321 11.22 17.77 17.57
N PRO A 322 10.60 16.65 17.98
CA PRO A 322 9.45 16.00 17.34
C PRO A 322 8.18 16.88 17.40
N ALA A 323 7.45 16.94 16.30
CA ALA A 323 6.12 17.55 16.24
C ALA A 323 5.06 16.55 16.75
N HIS A 324 3.87 17.05 17.14
CA HIS A 324 2.73 16.17 17.45
C HIS A 324 2.56 15.14 16.32
N ASP A 325 2.47 13.86 16.69
CA ASP A 325 2.17 12.73 15.80
C ASP A 325 3.26 12.34 14.78
N ARG A 326 4.52 12.76 14.94
CA ARG A 326 5.63 12.32 14.08
C ARG A 326 6.49 11.20 14.67
N VAL A 327 7.13 10.48 13.74
CA VAL A 327 7.85 9.20 13.91
C VAL A 327 9.33 9.47 14.20
N ALA A 328 9.93 8.75 15.17
CA ALA A 328 11.38 8.67 15.30
C ALA A 328 11.96 7.83 14.16
N ASP A 329 13.10 8.22 13.59
CA ASP A 329 13.77 7.42 12.56
C ASP A 329 14.48 6.24 13.23
N LEU A 330 13.84 5.07 13.17
CA LEU A 330 14.31 3.84 13.82
C LEU A 330 15.47 3.18 13.09
N ALA A 331 15.82 3.63 11.89
CA ALA A 331 16.93 3.07 11.13
C ALA A 331 18.31 3.50 11.69
N THR A 332 18.37 4.62 12.42
CA THR A 332 19.63 5.17 12.96
C THR A 332 19.78 5.04 14.47
N GLY A 333 18.74 4.59 15.19
CA GLY A 333 18.77 4.48 16.65
C GLY A 333 18.83 5.83 17.38
N SER A 334 18.30 6.90 16.77
CA SER A 334 18.37 8.26 17.33
C SER A 334 17.08 9.07 17.14
N LEU A 335 16.74 9.93 18.09
CA LEU A 335 15.66 10.91 18.01
C LEU A 335 16.18 12.29 17.60
N THR A 336 15.58 12.91 16.59
CA THR A 336 15.86 14.31 16.23
C THR A 336 15.08 15.27 17.12
N VAL A 337 15.81 16.15 17.81
CA VAL A 337 15.27 17.25 18.63
C VAL A 337 15.66 18.57 17.97
N GLN A 338 14.66 19.38 17.60
CA GLN A 338 14.87 20.66 16.93
C GLN A 338 13.91 21.72 17.49
N GLY A 339 14.38 22.94 17.66
CA GLY A 339 13.56 24.05 18.14
C GLY A 339 14.32 25.35 18.29
N TRP A 340 13.74 26.27 19.06
CA TRP A 340 14.32 27.58 19.37
C TRP A 340 13.79 28.17 20.67
N LEU A 341 14.54 29.10 21.26
CA LEU A 341 14.22 29.82 22.51
C LEU A 341 14.63 31.29 22.41
N LEU A 342 13.71 32.20 22.72
CA LEU A 342 13.93 33.63 22.86
C LEU A 342 13.68 34.09 24.30
N LEU A 343 14.58 34.91 24.81
CA LEU A 343 14.50 35.56 26.12
C LEU A 343 13.98 36.99 25.98
N LYS A 344 13.36 37.52 27.03
CA LYS A 344 12.89 38.93 27.04
C LYS A 344 14.06 39.90 27.03
N THR A 345 15.15 39.54 27.69
CA THR A 345 16.39 40.32 27.74
C THR A 345 17.52 39.43 27.24
N ALA A 346 18.31 39.93 26.30
CA ALA A 346 19.49 39.21 25.84
C ALA A 346 20.54 39.18 26.97
N GLY A 347 20.82 37.99 27.50
CA GLY A 347 21.88 37.79 28.49
C GLY A 347 23.27 37.80 27.87
N THR A 348 24.30 37.95 28.71
CA THR A 348 25.72 37.82 28.30
C THR A 348 26.13 36.38 28.00
N GLN A 349 25.35 35.39 28.45
CA GLN A 349 25.58 33.97 28.20
C GLN A 349 24.45 33.38 27.36
N PRO A 350 24.77 32.55 26.34
CA PRO A 350 23.75 31.86 25.55
C PRO A 350 23.05 30.78 26.39
N PRO A 351 21.73 30.58 26.20
CA PRO A 351 21.03 29.50 26.88
C PRO A 351 21.55 28.12 26.45
N VAL A 352 21.42 27.13 27.32
CA VAL A 352 21.83 25.73 27.07
C VAL A 352 20.59 24.85 27.02
N LEU A 353 20.50 23.95 26.04
CA LEU A 353 19.45 22.93 25.99
C LEU A 353 19.84 21.77 26.91
N LEU A 354 18.90 21.35 27.75
CA LEU A 354 19.04 20.23 28.67
C LEU A 354 18.17 19.05 28.20
N SER A 355 18.70 17.83 28.31
CA SER A 355 17.95 16.60 28.03
C SER A 355 18.17 15.54 29.10
N TRP A 356 17.09 14.89 29.54
CA TRP A 356 17.13 13.77 30.48
C TRP A 356 16.38 12.57 29.89
N TRP A 357 16.99 11.39 29.94
CA TRP A 357 16.30 10.13 29.69
C TRP A 357 15.74 9.59 30.99
N ASP A 358 14.46 9.23 31.00
CA ASP A 358 13.73 8.68 32.14
C ASP A 358 14.00 9.47 33.44
N ASP A 359 14.36 8.76 34.51
CA ASP A 359 14.57 9.30 35.85
C ASP A 359 16.03 9.71 36.10
N ALA A 360 16.82 9.92 35.03
CA ALA A 360 18.18 10.44 35.17
C ALA A 360 18.19 11.76 35.96
N VAL A 361 19.08 11.84 36.96
CA VAL A 361 19.24 13.01 37.84
C VAL A 361 20.00 14.14 37.14
N GLU A 362 21.05 13.78 36.39
CA GLU A 362 21.92 14.74 35.69
C GLU A 362 21.50 14.92 34.21
N PRO A 363 21.30 16.15 33.72
CA PRO A 363 21.03 16.40 32.31
C PRO A 363 22.27 16.27 31.43
N SER A 364 22.06 15.83 30.19
CA SER A 364 23.00 16.17 29.12
C SER A 364 22.80 17.62 28.67
N ARG A 365 23.91 18.36 28.56
CA ARG A 365 23.95 19.78 28.19
C ARG A 365 24.35 19.96 26.73
N HIS A 366 23.58 20.74 25.98
CA HIS A 366 23.79 20.95 24.56
C HIS A 366 23.76 22.44 24.20
N ALA A 367 24.80 22.89 23.49
CA ALA A 367 24.85 24.27 23.00
C ALA A 367 23.86 24.48 21.85
N PHE A 368 23.30 25.69 21.79
CA PHE A 368 22.52 26.13 20.64
C PHE A 368 23.43 26.24 19.41
N ASN A 369 23.01 25.62 18.30
CA ASN A 369 23.85 25.40 17.12
C ASN A 369 23.23 25.94 15.82
N GLY A 370 22.10 26.66 15.89
CA GLY A 370 21.42 27.22 14.73
C GLY A 370 21.14 28.71 14.86
N GLU A 371 21.46 29.48 13.81
CA GLU A 371 20.92 30.83 13.65
C GLU A 371 19.46 30.78 13.18
N ARG A 372 18.57 31.52 13.83
CA ARG A 372 17.13 31.55 13.47
C ARG A 372 16.68 32.96 13.11
N ARG A 373 17.15 33.40 11.94
CA ARG A 373 16.78 34.70 11.34
C ARG A 373 15.27 34.84 11.19
N ASP A 374 14.60 33.75 10.81
CA ASP A 374 13.15 33.66 10.69
C ASP A 374 12.41 33.95 12.00
N VAL A 375 12.99 33.54 13.13
CA VAL A 375 12.43 33.74 14.46
C VAL A 375 12.62 35.20 14.90
N ILE A 376 13.80 35.79 14.68
CA ILE A 376 14.04 37.22 14.99
C ILE A 376 13.10 38.13 14.19
N GLU A 377 13.02 37.94 12.87
CA GLU A 377 12.18 38.78 12.00
C GLU A 377 10.69 38.65 12.30
N ARG A 378 10.20 37.44 12.58
CA ARG A 378 8.75 37.19 12.72
C ARG A 378 8.25 37.32 14.13
N ALA A 379 9.06 36.90 15.10
CA ALA A 379 8.66 36.84 16.48
C ALA A 379 8.99 38.15 17.19
N LEU A 380 10.24 38.62 17.11
CA LEU A 380 10.66 39.91 17.72
C LEU A 380 10.34 41.12 16.83
N ARG A 381 10.26 40.94 15.50
CA ARG A 381 10.09 42.02 14.52
C ARG A 381 11.23 43.04 14.54
N GLU A 382 12.44 42.55 14.84
CA GLU A 382 13.65 43.36 14.97
C GLU A 382 14.63 43.12 13.81
N PRO A 383 15.59 44.04 13.56
CA PRO A 383 16.66 43.84 12.59
C PRO A 383 17.54 42.62 12.93
N VAL A 384 17.80 41.77 11.93
CA VAL A 384 18.54 40.51 12.11
C VAL A 384 20.05 40.72 12.28
N ALA A 385 20.61 41.71 11.57
CA ALA A 385 22.06 41.92 11.50
C ALA A 385 22.60 42.30 12.88
N GLY A 386 23.46 41.45 13.44
CA GLY A 386 24.07 41.68 14.76
C GLY A 386 23.12 41.47 15.95
N HIS A 387 21.94 40.89 15.74
CA HIS A 387 20.97 40.70 16.83
C HIS A 387 21.55 39.75 17.89
N PRO A 388 21.52 40.12 19.19
CA PRO A 388 22.21 39.37 20.25
C PRO A 388 21.63 37.96 20.47
N GLN A 389 20.37 37.73 20.11
CA GLN A 389 19.71 36.42 20.19
C GLN A 389 19.66 35.67 18.85
N LEU A 390 20.50 36.02 17.85
CA LEU A 390 20.46 35.39 16.52
C LEU A 390 20.67 33.87 16.57
N ARG A 391 21.52 33.38 17.49
CA ARG A 391 21.79 31.94 17.71
C ARG A 391 20.79 31.32 18.69
N CYS A 392 19.49 31.56 18.47
CA CYS A 392 18.41 31.05 19.31
C CYS A 392 17.87 29.68 18.88
N GLY A 393 18.45 29.01 17.88
CA GLY A 393 18.02 27.68 17.43
C GLY A 393 18.91 26.52 17.91
N PHE A 394 18.31 25.35 18.01
CA PHE A 394 18.99 24.08 18.26
C PHE A 394 18.47 22.97 17.34
N ARG A 395 19.36 22.06 16.94
CA ARG A 395 19.05 20.80 16.26
C ARG A 395 20.05 19.72 16.65
N LEU A 396 19.57 18.62 17.21
CA LEU A 396 20.39 17.52 17.73
C LEU A 396 19.78 16.18 17.35
N ASN A 397 20.61 15.15 17.22
CA ASN A 397 20.18 13.75 17.16
C ASN A 397 20.61 13.07 18.45
N LEU A 398 19.66 12.75 19.32
CA LEU A 398 19.92 12.08 20.60
C LEU A 398 19.85 10.56 20.38
N PRO A 399 20.89 9.78 20.72
CA PRO A 399 20.82 8.33 20.64
C PRO A 399 19.76 7.81 21.62
N LEU A 400 19.01 6.80 21.19
CA LEU A 400 18.01 6.14 22.04
C LEU A 400 18.74 5.23 23.04
N PRO A 401 18.39 5.26 24.33
CA PRO A 401 18.96 4.34 25.30
C PRO A 401 18.51 2.89 25.01
N PRO A 402 19.32 1.89 25.38
CA PRO A 402 18.90 0.48 25.33
C PRO A 402 17.83 0.22 26.39
N THR A 403 16.58 -0.02 26.00
CA THR A 403 15.43 -0.03 26.93
C THR A 403 15.22 -1.38 27.62
N PRO A 404 15.13 -1.44 28.98
CA PRO A 404 14.42 -2.47 29.76
C PRO A 404 12.91 -2.12 29.92
N PRO A 405 12.05 -2.97 30.52
CA PRO A 405 10.60 -2.88 30.37
C PRO A 405 10.00 -1.65 31.10
N GLY A 406 9.63 -0.61 30.34
CA GLY A 406 9.00 0.61 30.82
C GLY A 406 8.74 1.64 29.71
N GLN A 407 7.84 2.59 29.94
CA GLN A 407 7.54 3.70 29.02
C GLN A 407 8.76 4.63 28.94
N LEU A 408 9.52 4.58 27.84
CA LEU A 408 10.65 5.49 27.61
C LEU A 408 10.16 6.95 27.61
N ARG A 409 10.82 7.80 28.38
CA ARG A 409 10.54 9.25 28.48
C ARG A 409 11.79 10.06 28.20
N LEU A 410 11.67 11.10 27.39
CA LEU A 410 12.68 12.13 27.21
C LEU A 410 12.15 13.45 27.75
N ARG A 411 12.78 13.99 28.79
CA ARG A 411 12.53 15.36 29.26
C ARG A 411 13.49 16.31 28.57
N LEU A 412 13.01 17.48 28.19
CA LEU A 412 13.74 18.56 27.54
C LEU A 412 13.52 19.85 28.32
N GLY A 413 14.58 20.63 28.48
CA GLY A 413 14.55 21.88 29.22
C GLY A 413 15.63 22.83 28.76
N PHE A 414 15.68 23.99 29.42
CA PHE A 414 16.64 25.04 29.13
C PHE A 414 17.30 25.50 30.42
N GLU A 415 18.62 25.68 30.38
CA GLU A 415 19.35 26.46 31.37
C GLU A 415 19.35 27.92 30.90
N LEU A 416 18.68 28.77 31.68
CA LEU A 416 18.52 30.19 31.44
C LEU A 416 19.68 30.97 32.12
N PRO A 417 19.87 32.26 31.81
CA PRO A 417 20.82 33.10 32.53
C PRO A 417 20.60 33.04 34.04
N GLU A 418 21.68 33.22 34.82
CA GLU A 418 21.68 33.13 36.30
C GLU A 418 21.46 31.71 36.86
N GLY A 419 21.49 30.67 36.01
CA GLY A 419 21.45 29.26 36.43
C GLY A 419 20.04 28.71 36.66
N GLN A 420 19.00 29.46 36.27
CA GLN A 420 17.62 28.99 36.36
C GLN A 420 17.34 27.87 35.35
N VAL A 421 16.84 26.72 35.80
CA VAL A 421 16.43 25.61 34.93
C VAL A 421 14.94 25.67 34.64
N PHE A 422 14.59 25.59 33.36
CA PHE A 422 13.21 25.51 32.87
C PHE A 422 12.97 24.20 32.13
N GLU A 423 12.22 23.27 32.75
CA GLU A 423 11.74 22.07 32.06
C GLU A 423 10.63 22.44 31.07
N ALA A 424 10.87 22.28 29.78
CA ALA A 424 10.06 22.84 28.71
C ALA A 424 9.13 21.81 28.05
N ALA A 425 9.59 20.57 27.86
CA ALA A 425 8.80 19.53 27.22
C ALA A 425 9.15 18.13 27.73
N GLU A 426 8.20 17.22 27.61
CA GLU A 426 8.36 15.79 27.82
C GLU A 426 7.87 15.06 26.57
N VAL A 427 8.72 14.23 25.99
CA VAL A 427 8.41 13.34 24.87
C VAL A 427 8.25 11.93 25.42
N ARG A 428 7.03 11.38 25.31
CA ARG A 428 6.71 10.01 25.73
C ARG A 428 6.63 9.09 24.53
N PHE A 429 7.27 7.94 24.66
CA PHE A 429 7.17 6.85 23.71
C PHE A 429 6.10 5.90 24.23
N PRO A 430 4.89 5.86 23.63
CA PRO A 430 3.90 4.89 24.07
C PRO A 430 4.43 3.48 23.80
N PRO A 431 4.06 2.48 24.62
CA PRO A 431 4.41 1.10 24.34
C PRO A 431 3.95 0.75 22.93
N THR A 432 4.76 -0.02 22.21
CA THR A 432 4.32 -0.69 20.99
C THR A 432 3.21 -1.64 21.41
N SER A 433 1.95 -1.19 21.28
CA SER A 433 0.82 -1.84 21.93
C SER A 433 0.59 -3.29 21.49
N GLN A 434 1.34 -3.78 20.50
CA GLN A 434 1.22 -5.13 19.95
C GLN A 434 2.28 -6.14 20.42
N VAL A 435 3.15 -5.79 21.37
CA VAL A 435 4.19 -6.70 21.88
C VAL A 435 4.18 -6.74 23.40
N ILE A 436 4.07 -7.95 23.95
CA ILE A 436 4.31 -8.24 25.36
C ILE A 436 5.77 -8.70 25.53
N GLU A 437 6.51 -8.05 26.42
CA GLU A 437 7.81 -8.53 26.88
C GLU A 437 7.62 -9.58 27.99
N GLY A 438 7.97 -10.83 27.65
CA GLY A 438 8.05 -11.93 28.58
C GLY A 438 9.39 -11.98 29.32
N ARG A 439 9.58 -13.05 30.10
CA ARG A 439 10.84 -13.29 30.82
C ARG A 439 11.95 -13.67 29.85
N GLU A 440 13.20 -13.38 30.21
CA GLU A 440 14.40 -13.83 29.46
C GLU A 440 14.41 -13.39 27.97
N GLY A 441 13.83 -12.22 27.69
CA GLY A 441 13.82 -11.62 26.35
C GLY A 441 12.87 -12.30 25.36
N TRP A 442 11.94 -13.15 25.82
CA TRP A 442 10.87 -13.69 24.98
C TRP A 442 9.82 -12.63 24.66
N LEU A 443 9.45 -12.48 23.40
CA LEU A 443 8.42 -11.53 22.97
C LEU A 443 7.12 -12.26 22.61
N TYR A 444 5.98 -11.71 22.99
CA TYR A 444 4.66 -12.29 22.70
C TYR A 444 3.77 -11.26 21.99
N LEU A 445 2.76 -11.75 21.27
CA LEU A 445 1.82 -10.90 20.56
C LEU A 445 0.81 -10.29 21.54
N ASP A 446 0.56 -8.99 21.39
CA ASP A 446 -0.47 -8.26 22.13
C ASP A 446 -1.37 -7.47 21.16
N ASN A 447 -2.52 -7.01 21.66
CA ASN A 447 -3.45 -6.07 21.00
C ASN A 447 -3.68 -6.36 19.51
N ASP A 448 -3.80 -7.64 19.17
CA ASP A 448 -4.10 -8.10 17.83
C ASP A 448 -5.61 -8.18 17.61
N SER A 449 -6.04 -8.17 16.34
CA SER A 449 -7.46 -8.18 15.99
C SER A 449 -8.20 -9.45 16.45
N ASN A 450 -7.49 -10.55 16.73
CA ASN A 450 -8.09 -11.79 17.23
C ASN A 450 -8.14 -11.86 18.76
N ARG A 451 -7.60 -10.85 19.47
CA ARG A 451 -7.60 -10.79 20.95
C ARG A 451 -6.92 -12.00 21.58
N SER A 452 -5.71 -12.35 21.13
CA SER A 452 -4.98 -13.57 21.55
C SER A 452 -4.83 -13.68 23.07
N VAL A 453 -4.53 -12.56 23.75
CA VAL A 453 -4.43 -12.52 25.22
C VAL A 453 -5.74 -12.90 25.89
N ASP A 454 -6.88 -12.43 25.36
CA ASP A 454 -8.20 -12.72 25.92
C ASP A 454 -8.60 -14.18 25.70
N GLN A 455 -8.19 -14.78 24.58
CA GLN A 455 -8.38 -16.22 24.33
C GLN A 455 -7.62 -17.06 25.36
N PHE A 456 -6.35 -16.74 25.60
CA PHE A 456 -5.48 -17.47 26.53
C PHE A 456 -5.90 -17.29 28.00
N THR A 457 -6.37 -16.08 28.35
CA THR A 457 -6.83 -15.74 29.71
C THR A 457 -8.29 -16.09 29.97
N GLY A 458 -9.00 -16.70 29.00
CA GLY A 458 -10.41 -17.09 29.12
C GLY A 458 -11.39 -15.91 29.17
N ARG A 459 -10.92 -14.68 28.89
CA ARG A 459 -11.77 -13.48 28.74
C ARG A 459 -12.52 -13.45 27.42
N LEU A 460 -12.10 -14.27 26.46
CA LEU A 460 -12.80 -14.54 25.21
C LEU A 460 -12.99 -16.05 25.05
N LEU A 461 -14.23 -16.46 24.83
CA LEU A 461 -14.65 -17.82 24.55
C LEU A 461 -15.59 -17.82 23.33
N LEU A 462 -15.74 -18.97 22.69
CA LEU A 462 -16.66 -19.14 21.57
C LEU A 462 -18.12 -19.05 22.04
N THR A 463 -18.92 -18.28 21.31
CA THR A 463 -20.38 -18.27 21.46
C THR A 463 -20.99 -19.60 21.01
N ALA A 464 -22.24 -19.87 21.40
CA ALA A 464 -22.97 -21.07 20.95
C ALA A 464 -23.02 -21.17 19.41
N ASP A 465 -23.25 -20.05 18.72
CA ASP A 465 -23.27 -20.00 17.25
C ASP A 465 -21.90 -20.35 16.65
N GLN A 466 -20.81 -19.81 17.23
CA GLN A 466 -19.46 -20.13 16.78
C GLN A 466 -19.08 -21.60 17.04
N GLN A 467 -19.53 -22.17 18.16
CA GLN A 467 -19.36 -23.60 18.43
C GLN A 467 -20.12 -24.46 17.42
N GLN A 468 -21.34 -24.06 17.06
CA GLN A 468 -22.12 -24.76 16.02
C GLN A 468 -21.45 -24.65 14.64
N GLN A 469 -20.92 -23.48 14.29
CA GLN A 469 -20.15 -23.27 13.06
C GLN A 469 -18.90 -24.16 13.02
N TRP A 470 -18.18 -24.31 14.14
CA TRP A 470 -17.05 -25.25 14.24
C TRP A 470 -17.48 -26.70 14.01
N ARG A 471 -18.58 -27.16 14.63
CA ARG A 471 -19.12 -28.51 14.38
C ARG A 471 -19.45 -28.72 12.91
N GLN A 472 -20.11 -27.73 12.30
CA GLN A 472 -20.47 -27.78 10.88
C GLN A 472 -19.23 -27.84 10.00
N TYR A 473 -18.24 -26.96 10.22
CA TYR A 473 -17.00 -26.94 9.45
C TYR A 473 -16.24 -28.27 9.54
N LEU A 474 -16.13 -28.87 10.74
CA LEU A 474 -15.47 -30.17 10.91
C LEU A 474 -16.22 -31.29 10.16
N ALA A 475 -17.55 -31.28 10.19
CA ALA A 475 -18.37 -32.22 9.44
C ALA A 475 -18.23 -32.03 7.92
N ASP A 476 -18.22 -30.77 7.44
CA ASP A 476 -18.06 -30.43 6.03
C ASP A 476 -16.68 -30.86 5.51
N ALA A 477 -15.62 -30.59 6.28
CA ALA A 477 -14.26 -31.00 5.94
C ALA A 477 -14.15 -32.54 5.82
N ALA A 478 -14.76 -33.28 6.76
CA ALA A 478 -14.80 -34.73 6.72
C ALA A 478 -15.62 -35.27 5.54
N ALA A 479 -16.76 -34.66 5.25
CA ALA A 479 -17.61 -35.03 4.12
C ALA A 479 -16.90 -34.80 2.77
N LEU A 480 -16.22 -33.67 2.61
CA LEU A 480 -15.43 -33.37 1.42
C LEU A 480 -14.26 -34.34 1.24
N ALA A 481 -13.55 -34.67 2.33
CA ALA A 481 -12.47 -35.64 2.29
C ALA A 481 -12.98 -37.04 1.91
N ALA A 482 -14.10 -37.47 2.49
CA ALA A 482 -14.74 -38.74 2.18
C ALA A 482 -15.21 -38.79 0.72
N GLN A 483 -15.81 -37.70 0.20
CA GLN A 483 -16.24 -37.59 -1.20
C GLN A 483 -15.09 -37.75 -2.18
N GLN A 484 -13.90 -37.24 -1.84
CA GLN A 484 -12.69 -37.35 -2.66
C GLN A 484 -11.88 -38.62 -2.38
N GLY A 485 -12.24 -39.40 -1.35
CA GLY A 485 -11.47 -40.55 -0.91
C GLY A 485 -10.08 -40.20 -0.38
N CYS A 486 -9.88 -39.00 0.17
CA CYS A 486 -8.58 -38.54 0.65
C CYS A 486 -8.45 -38.57 2.18
N ARG A 487 -7.23 -38.78 2.66
CA ARG A 487 -6.89 -38.61 4.08
C ARG A 487 -6.99 -37.12 4.40
N HIS A 488 -7.47 -36.75 5.59
CA HIS A 488 -7.47 -35.35 5.99
C HIS A 488 -7.12 -35.17 7.45
N ALA A 489 -6.56 -34.02 7.79
CA ALA A 489 -6.42 -33.58 9.18
C ALA A 489 -6.39 -32.06 9.28
N LEU A 490 -6.86 -31.54 10.42
CA LEU A 490 -6.70 -30.16 10.85
C LEU A 490 -5.55 -30.05 11.85
N LEU A 491 -4.48 -29.37 11.46
CA LEU A 491 -3.38 -28.99 12.33
C LEU A 491 -3.60 -27.59 12.90
N ILE A 492 -3.63 -27.51 14.23
CA ILE A 492 -3.63 -26.25 14.96
C ILE A 492 -2.18 -25.94 15.35
N ALA A 493 -1.59 -24.95 14.69
CA ALA A 493 -0.30 -24.40 15.07
C ALA A 493 -0.48 -23.58 16.37
N PRO A 494 0.17 -23.98 17.48
CA PRO A 494 -0.13 -23.39 18.76
C PRO A 494 0.43 -21.98 18.87
N SER A 495 -0.24 -21.14 19.66
CA SER A 495 0.36 -19.88 20.09
C SER A 495 1.55 -20.15 21.01
N LYS A 496 2.56 -19.28 20.99
CA LYS A 496 3.81 -19.50 21.74
C LYS A 496 3.59 -19.63 23.24
N GLU A 497 2.65 -18.88 23.78
CA GLU A 497 2.23 -18.91 25.18
C GLU A 497 1.59 -20.23 25.61
N GLU A 498 1.04 -21.00 24.68
CA GLU A 498 0.57 -22.37 24.98
C GLU A 498 1.75 -23.32 25.20
N VAL A 499 2.87 -23.13 24.51
CA VAL A 499 4.03 -24.04 24.65
C VAL A 499 5.01 -23.59 25.73
N LEU A 500 5.19 -22.27 25.86
CA LEU A 500 6.15 -21.64 26.75
C LEU A 500 5.46 -20.70 27.77
N PRO A 501 4.51 -21.19 28.59
CA PRO A 501 3.79 -20.35 29.54
C PRO A 501 4.69 -19.78 30.64
N GLN A 502 5.82 -20.42 30.94
CA GLN A 502 6.76 -19.97 31.99
C GLN A 502 7.45 -18.64 31.66
N HIS A 503 7.56 -18.28 30.37
CA HIS A 503 8.12 -16.99 29.95
C HIS A 503 7.04 -15.95 29.65
N TYR A 504 5.75 -16.30 29.72
CA TYR A 504 4.62 -15.42 29.45
C TYR A 504 4.07 -14.79 30.74
N PRO A 505 3.73 -13.48 30.78
CA PRO A 505 3.29 -12.83 32.01
C PRO A 505 1.84 -13.15 32.41
N HIS A 506 1.02 -13.67 31.48
CA HIS A 506 -0.36 -14.03 31.78
C HIS A 506 -0.51 -15.50 32.17
N ARG A 507 -1.47 -15.77 33.06
CA ARG A 507 -1.84 -17.14 33.41
C ARG A 507 -2.88 -17.66 32.44
N ARG A 508 -2.69 -18.90 31.99
CA ARG A 508 -3.66 -19.62 31.17
C ARG A 508 -4.93 -19.86 31.97
N ALA A 509 -6.10 -19.66 31.35
CA ALA A 509 -7.37 -20.07 31.94
C ALA A 509 -7.53 -21.60 31.98
N LEU A 510 -8.47 -22.06 32.82
CA LEU A 510 -8.91 -23.46 32.84
C LEU A 510 -9.55 -23.87 31.51
N THR A 511 -10.29 -22.95 30.89
CA THR A 511 -10.94 -23.15 29.60
C THR A 511 -10.58 -21.99 28.68
N THR A 512 -10.12 -22.33 27.49
CA THR A 512 -9.75 -21.41 26.41
C THR A 512 -10.53 -21.74 25.13
N VAL A 513 -10.45 -20.87 24.12
CA VAL A 513 -11.00 -21.15 22.78
C VAL A 513 -10.39 -22.44 22.19
N LEU A 514 -9.09 -22.66 22.38
CA LEU A 514 -8.42 -23.90 21.95
C LEU A 514 -9.04 -25.13 22.60
N ASP A 515 -9.30 -25.08 23.92
CA ASP A 515 -9.92 -26.20 24.64
C ASP A 515 -11.33 -26.49 24.11
N GLN A 516 -12.13 -25.44 23.84
CA GLN A 516 -13.46 -25.59 23.26
C GLN A 516 -13.41 -26.25 21.88
N VAL A 517 -12.52 -25.82 20.99
CA VAL A 517 -12.39 -26.44 19.64
C VAL A 517 -11.95 -27.91 19.75
N ARG A 518 -11.03 -28.24 20.66
CA ARG A 518 -10.60 -29.62 20.89
C ARG A 518 -11.73 -30.50 21.42
N GLU A 519 -12.53 -29.98 22.34
CA GLU A 519 -13.70 -30.68 22.88
C GLU A 519 -14.75 -30.92 21.78
N LEU A 520 -15.02 -29.91 20.95
CA LEU A 520 -15.96 -30.01 19.82
C LEU A 520 -15.52 -31.04 18.77
N ALA A 521 -14.22 -31.14 18.51
CA ALA A 521 -13.68 -32.12 17.57
C ALA A 521 -13.82 -33.55 18.11
N GLY A 522 -13.61 -33.76 19.41
CA GLY A 522 -13.55 -35.08 20.02
C GLY A 522 -12.21 -35.79 19.80
N ALA A 523 -11.96 -36.85 20.58
CA ALA A 523 -10.65 -37.51 20.63
C ALA A 523 -10.27 -38.20 19.30
N GLU A 524 -11.25 -38.80 18.63
CA GLU A 524 -11.08 -39.59 17.41
C GLU A 524 -11.05 -38.73 16.12
N ALA A 525 -11.39 -37.44 16.20
CA ALA A 525 -11.34 -36.59 15.03
C ALA A 525 -9.90 -36.37 14.55
N PRO A 526 -9.70 -36.14 13.25
CA PRO A 526 -8.39 -35.86 12.69
C PRO A 526 -7.97 -34.42 12.95
N VAL A 527 -8.08 -33.96 14.20
CA VAL A 527 -7.63 -32.64 14.66
C VAL A 527 -6.41 -32.81 15.56
N LEU A 528 -5.29 -32.19 15.19
CA LEU A 528 -4.07 -32.19 15.98
C LEU A 528 -3.81 -30.80 16.57
N ASP A 529 -3.94 -30.69 17.88
CA ASP A 529 -3.32 -29.62 18.66
C ASP A 529 -1.84 -29.96 18.89
N ALA A 530 -0.93 -29.17 18.32
CA ALA A 530 0.49 -29.42 18.45
C ALA A 530 1.10 -28.87 19.77
N ALA A 531 0.37 -28.11 20.59
CA ALA A 531 0.93 -27.56 21.84
C ALA A 531 1.47 -28.65 22.80
N PRO A 532 0.72 -29.73 23.13
CA PRO A 532 1.21 -30.77 24.03
C PRO A 532 2.48 -31.45 23.49
N LEU A 533 2.53 -31.69 22.18
CA LEU A 533 3.65 -32.33 21.50
C LEU A 533 4.93 -31.48 21.58
N LEU A 534 4.82 -30.18 21.31
CA LEU A 534 5.96 -29.26 21.37
C LEU A 534 6.42 -29.02 22.81
N ARG A 535 5.49 -29.01 23.77
CA ARG A 535 5.82 -28.90 25.20
C ARG A 535 6.56 -30.14 25.73
N ALA A 536 6.31 -31.30 25.15
CA ALA A 536 6.97 -32.56 25.51
C ALA A 536 8.35 -32.75 24.88
N GLN A 537 8.81 -31.84 24.01
CA GLN A 537 10.16 -31.91 23.46
C GLN A 537 11.20 -31.71 24.57
N PRO A 538 12.42 -32.30 24.45
CA PRO A 538 13.50 -32.10 25.42
C PRO A 538 13.87 -30.62 25.60
N ASP A 539 13.77 -29.84 24.51
CA ASP A 539 13.91 -28.39 24.51
C ASP A 539 12.68 -27.74 23.82
N PRO A 540 11.62 -27.43 24.57
CA PRO A 540 10.45 -26.74 24.02
C PRO A 540 10.76 -25.33 23.51
N ALA A 541 11.78 -24.67 24.07
CA ALA A 541 12.19 -23.33 23.65
C ALA A 541 12.77 -23.34 22.23
N ALA A 542 13.51 -24.38 21.85
CA ALA A 542 13.99 -24.55 20.47
C ALA A 542 12.86 -24.70 19.43
N CYS A 543 11.62 -24.98 19.86
CA CYS A 543 10.47 -25.06 18.96
C CYS A 543 9.92 -23.69 18.55
N PHE A 544 10.32 -22.59 19.22
CA PHE A 544 9.81 -21.24 18.94
C PHE A 544 10.90 -20.20 18.78
N LYS A 545 10.61 -19.23 17.92
CA LYS A 545 11.47 -18.07 17.70
C LYS A 545 11.26 -17.06 18.82
N ARG A 546 12.33 -16.57 19.43
CA ARG A 546 12.24 -15.71 20.63
C ARG A 546 11.51 -14.39 20.37
N THR A 547 11.83 -13.74 19.26
CA THR A 547 11.32 -12.41 18.87
C THR A 547 10.25 -12.47 17.76
N ASP A 548 9.61 -13.63 17.54
CA ASP A 548 8.62 -13.82 16.49
C ASP A 548 7.41 -14.63 17.01
N THR A 549 6.24 -14.50 16.37
CA THR A 549 5.03 -15.26 16.75
C THR A 549 5.05 -16.73 16.32
N HIS A 550 5.89 -17.10 15.35
CA HIS A 550 5.90 -18.44 14.75
C HIS A 550 6.86 -19.41 15.46
N TRP A 551 6.58 -20.71 15.28
CA TRP A 551 7.54 -21.76 15.59
C TRP A 551 8.81 -21.67 14.73
N THR A 552 9.86 -22.37 15.15
CA THR A 552 11.07 -22.61 14.33
C THR A 552 10.81 -23.66 13.26
N ASP A 553 11.75 -23.84 12.32
CA ASP A 553 11.69 -24.96 11.37
C ASP A 553 11.69 -26.33 12.10
N ARG A 554 12.34 -26.44 13.27
CA ARG A 554 12.29 -27.64 14.12
C ARG A 554 10.90 -27.89 14.68
N GLY A 555 10.30 -26.88 15.31
CA GLY A 555 8.93 -26.98 15.86
C GLY A 555 7.90 -27.32 14.78
N ALA A 556 8.03 -26.70 13.60
CA ALA A 556 7.21 -27.01 12.44
C ALA A 556 7.37 -28.46 11.96
N THR A 557 8.60 -28.98 11.93
CA THR A 557 8.91 -30.36 11.49
C THR A 557 8.31 -31.39 12.46
N VAL A 558 8.40 -31.13 13.77
CA VAL A 558 7.78 -32.00 14.79
C VAL A 558 6.25 -32.06 14.60
N ALA A 559 5.60 -30.89 14.44
CA ALA A 559 4.15 -30.83 14.20
C ALA A 559 3.75 -31.47 12.87
N LEU A 560 4.55 -31.26 11.82
CA LEU A 560 4.37 -31.86 10.50
C LEU A 560 4.37 -33.40 10.55
N LEU A 561 5.39 -33.99 11.16
CA LEU A 561 5.50 -35.45 11.23
C LEU A 561 4.33 -36.07 12.01
N ALA A 562 3.95 -35.45 13.12
CA ALA A 562 2.83 -35.93 13.93
C ALA A 562 1.47 -35.81 13.24
N VAL A 563 1.22 -34.76 12.45
CA VAL A 563 -0.05 -34.67 11.70
C VAL A 563 -0.10 -35.70 10.58
N LEU A 564 1.02 -35.96 9.90
CA LEU A 564 1.06 -36.99 8.86
C LEU A 564 0.90 -38.39 9.44
N GLU A 565 1.50 -38.69 10.59
CA GLU A 565 1.24 -39.95 11.32
C GLU A 565 -0.24 -40.10 11.68
N ARG A 566 -0.87 -39.02 12.16
CA ARG A 566 -2.31 -39.01 12.47
C ARG A 566 -3.19 -39.22 11.24
N MET A 567 -2.71 -38.83 10.05
CA MET A 567 -3.35 -39.11 8.77
C MET A 567 -3.11 -40.55 8.26
N GLY A 568 -2.30 -41.36 8.97
CA GLY A 568 -2.03 -42.76 8.66
C GLY A 568 -0.75 -43.00 7.85
N TYR A 569 0.15 -42.01 7.75
CA TYR A 569 1.45 -42.21 7.12
C TYR A 569 2.47 -42.86 8.07
N ASP A 570 3.41 -43.63 7.51
CA ASP A 570 4.52 -44.22 8.27
C ASP A 570 5.50 -43.14 8.72
N GLY A 571 5.35 -42.66 9.96
CA GLY A 571 6.21 -41.61 10.48
C GLY A 571 7.66 -42.03 10.72
N ALA A 572 7.98 -43.32 10.84
CA ALA A 572 9.37 -43.76 10.90
C ALA A 572 10.07 -43.51 9.55
N ARG A 573 9.39 -43.86 8.45
CA ARG A 573 9.84 -43.54 7.09
C ARG A 573 9.98 -42.04 6.87
N LEU A 574 9.00 -41.25 7.30
CA LEU A 574 9.04 -39.78 7.14
C LEU A 574 10.17 -39.14 7.96
N ARG A 575 10.39 -39.60 9.20
CA ARG A 575 11.51 -39.16 10.03
C ARG A 575 12.86 -39.49 9.40
N ALA A 576 13.02 -40.70 8.87
CA ALA A 576 14.26 -41.11 8.21
C ALA A 576 14.60 -40.20 7.01
N ALA A 577 13.58 -39.79 6.23
CA ALA A 577 13.78 -38.91 5.08
C ALA A 577 14.24 -37.49 5.44
N LEU A 578 13.93 -37.02 6.65
CA LEU A 578 14.30 -35.67 7.14
C LEU A 578 15.46 -35.71 8.15
N ALA A 579 15.98 -36.87 8.50
CA ALA A 579 17.01 -37.03 9.54
C ALA A 579 18.34 -36.33 9.20
N GLY A 580 18.62 -36.09 7.91
CA GLY A 580 19.82 -35.41 7.43
C GLY A 580 19.76 -33.88 7.46
N ASP A 581 18.64 -33.30 7.90
CA ASP A 581 18.42 -31.87 7.91
C ASP A 581 19.38 -31.14 8.87
N ARG A 582 20.03 -30.10 8.36
CA ARG A 582 20.99 -29.27 9.10
C ARG A 582 20.37 -27.91 9.39
N TYR A 583 20.83 -27.27 10.45
CA TYR A 583 20.31 -25.97 10.87
C TYR A 583 21.46 -24.98 11.08
N LYS A 584 21.19 -23.72 10.74
CA LYS A 584 22.10 -22.59 10.97
C LYS A 584 21.43 -21.54 11.83
N THR A 585 22.21 -20.92 12.71
CA THR A 585 21.72 -19.89 13.61
C THR A 585 22.06 -18.51 13.06
N LEU A 586 21.05 -17.65 12.97
CA LEU A 586 21.19 -16.26 12.51
C LEU A 586 20.55 -15.32 13.53
N ALA A 587 21.09 -14.10 13.65
CA ALA A 587 20.39 -13.04 14.38
C ALA A 587 19.15 -12.63 13.58
N TYR A 588 17.96 -12.83 14.16
CA TYR A 588 16.71 -12.62 13.46
C TYR A 588 15.75 -11.78 14.32
N PRO A 589 15.24 -10.64 13.81
CA PRO A 589 14.31 -9.79 14.56
C PRO A 589 12.91 -10.36 14.63
N GLY A 590 12.45 -11.08 13.61
CA GLY A 590 11.08 -11.61 13.58
C GLY A 590 9.99 -10.55 13.49
N ASP A 591 8.74 -11.01 13.45
CA ASP A 591 7.56 -10.16 13.32
C ASP A 591 7.23 -9.33 14.58
N LEU A 592 7.72 -9.71 15.77
CA LEU A 592 7.55 -8.95 17.02
C LEU A 592 8.77 -8.08 17.30
N GLY A 593 9.98 -8.60 17.16
CA GLY A 593 11.20 -7.86 17.46
C GLY A 593 11.40 -6.65 16.56
N ILE A 594 10.95 -6.71 15.31
CA ILE A 594 10.94 -5.56 14.39
C ILE A 594 9.99 -4.44 14.81
N LYS A 595 9.01 -4.74 15.69
CA LYS A 595 8.06 -3.75 16.21
C LYS A 595 8.61 -2.97 17.40
N LEU A 596 9.63 -3.49 18.08
CA LEU A 596 10.24 -2.85 19.25
C LEU A 596 11.16 -1.69 18.87
N LEU A 597 11.42 -0.82 19.84
CA LEU A 597 12.32 0.33 19.70
C LEU A 597 13.41 0.31 20.79
N PRO A 598 14.70 0.10 20.41
CA PRO A 598 15.18 -0.33 19.09
C PRO A 598 14.69 -1.73 18.70
N PRO A 599 14.70 -2.11 17.41
CA PRO A 599 14.37 -3.47 17.00
C PRO A 599 15.24 -4.49 17.73
N GLN A 600 14.61 -5.51 18.29
CA GLN A 600 15.32 -6.58 19.01
C GLN A 600 15.46 -7.81 18.12
N SER A 601 16.64 -8.42 18.12
CA SER A 601 16.92 -9.68 17.43
C SER A 601 17.40 -10.73 18.42
N ALA A 602 17.09 -11.99 18.11
CA ALA A 602 17.61 -13.13 18.86
C ALA A 602 18.26 -14.16 17.93
N PRO A 603 19.24 -14.93 18.42
CA PRO A 603 19.72 -16.12 17.72
C PRO A 603 18.54 -17.05 17.40
N THR A 604 18.33 -17.32 16.13
CA THR A 604 17.23 -18.16 15.64
C THR A 604 17.78 -19.19 14.67
N GLU A 605 17.45 -20.46 14.91
CA GLU A 605 17.78 -21.54 14.00
C GLU A 605 16.84 -21.56 12.79
N PHE A 606 17.43 -21.71 11.61
CA PHE A 606 16.76 -21.95 10.35
C PHE A 606 17.32 -23.22 9.72
N LEU A 607 16.47 -23.98 9.04
CA LEU A 607 16.91 -25.08 8.20
C LEU A 607 17.91 -24.55 7.16
N ASP A 608 19.08 -25.17 7.09
CA ASP A 608 20.13 -24.82 6.15
C ASP A 608 19.80 -25.39 4.78
N GLY A 609 19.11 -24.59 3.97
CA GLY A 609 18.62 -24.99 2.67
C GLY A 609 17.84 -23.88 1.98
N PRO A 610 17.21 -24.20 0.84
CA PRO A 610 16.37 -23.26 0.11
C PRO A 610 15.21 -22.74 0.95
N SER A 611 14.69 -21.58 0.55
CA SER A 611 13.49 -20.98 1.15
C SER A 611 12.26 -21.90 0.98
N ALA A 612 11.13 -21.53 1.59
CA ALA A 612 9.92 -22.34 1.49
C ALA A 612 9.43 -22.43 0.04
N GLU A 613 9.43 -21.30 -0.66
CA GLU A 613 8.96 -21.08 -2.03
C GLU A 613 9.97 -21.51 -3.11
N ASP A 614 11.25 -21.62 -2.79
CA ASP A 614 12.29 -22.02 -3.74
C ASP A 614 11.97 -23.39 -4.37
N GLY A 615 12.15 -23.50 -5.69
CA GLY A 615 11.84 -24.72 -6.45
C GLY A 615 10.35 -24.95 -6.69
N ALA A 616 9.50 -23.94 -6.46
CA ALA A 616 8.10 -24.00 -6.89
C ALA A 616 7.99 -24.11 -8.40
N LEU A 617 7.17 -25.05 -8.87
CA LEU A 617 6.73 -25.16 -10.26
C LEU A 617 5.83 -23.97 -10.63
N PHE A 618 5.02 -23.50 -9.68
CA PHE A 618 4.17 -22.33 -9.83
C PHE A 618 4.04 -21.58 -8.48
N ASP A 619 4.08 -20.26 -8.53
CA ASP A 619 3.79 -19.37 -7.39
C ASP A 619 3.14 -18.11 -7.93
N ASN A 620 1.91 -17.82 -7.49
CA ASN A 620 1.21 -16.61 -7.93
C ASN A 620 1.68 -15.32 -7.24
N ARG A 621 2.63 -15.43 -6.29
CA ARG A 621 3.33 -14.34 -5.59
C ARG A 621 2.44 -13.40 -4.79
N LEU A 622 1.15 -13.72 -4.62
CA LEU A 622 0.26 -12.92 -3.79
C LEU A 622 0.71 -12.95 -2.32
N PRO A 623 0.52 -11.85 -1.57
CA PRO A 623 0.79 -11.83 -0.15
C PRO A 623 -0.35 -12.50 0.62
N ASN A 624 -0.02 -13.50 1.45
CA ASN A 624 -0.94 -14.14 2.40
C ASN A 624 -2.17 -14.74 1.70
N ILE A 625 -3.40 -14.44 2.18
CA ILE A 625 -4.64 -15.07 1.70
C ILE A 625 -4.80 -14.89 0.18
N GLY A 626 -5.02 -15.99 -0.52
CA GLY A 626 -5.10 -16.06 -1.98
C GLY A 626 -3.80 -16.47 -2.67
N ARG A 627 -2.67 -16.58 -1.93
CA ARG A 627 -1.44 -17.14 -2.50
C ARG A 627 -1.60 -18.63 -2.77
N VAL A 628 -1.11 -19.06 -3.93
CA VAL A 628 -0.99 -20.47 -4.31
C VAL A 628 0.44 -20.77 -4.70
N ILE A 629 0.99 -21.85 -4.17
CA ILE A 629 2.32 -22.36 -4.52
C ILE A 629 2.20 -23.85 -4.83
N VAL A 630 2.78 -24.28 -5.94
CA VAL A 630 2.75 -25.67 -6.41
C VAL A 630 4.17 -26.18 -6.54
N PHE A 631 4.43 -27.37 -6.01
CA PHE A 631 5.71 -28.06 -6.08
C PHE A 631 5.55 -29.43 -6.72
N ARG A 632 6.59 -29.87 -7.43
CA ARG A 632 6.78 -31.25 -7.85
C ARG A 632 8.18 -31.70 -7.42
N ALA A 633 8.24 -32.76 -6.61
CA ALA A 633 9.51 -33.31 -6.15
C ALA A 633 10.13 -34.19 -7.24
N GLU A 634 11.45 -34.11 -7.41
CA GLU A 634 12.18 -35.00 -8.32
C GLU A 634 12.31 -36.42 -7.77
N ALA A 635 12.51 -36.56 -6.45
CA ALA A 635 12.67 -37.83 -5.75
C ALA A 635 11.82 -37.84 -4.47
N PRO A 636 10.48 -38.00 -4.59
CA PRO A 636 9.60 -37.97 -3.43
C PRO A 636 9.72 -39.22 -2.56
N VAL A 637 9.43 -39.05 -1.26
CA VAL A 637 9.26 -40.18 -0.34
C VAL A 637 7.93 -40.88 -0.58
N LEU A 638 6.88 -40.13 -0.88
CA LEU A 638 5.51 -40.55 -1.10
C LEU A 638 5.09 -40.16 -2.51
N ASP A 639 4.71 -41.14 -3.33
CA ASP A 639 4.21 -40.91 -4.69
C ASP A 639 2.73 -40.48 -4.68
N GLU A 640 2.46 -39.40 -3.95
CA GLU A 640 1.11 -38.91 -3.66
C GLU A 640 1.05 -37.38 -3.80
N THR A 641 -0.14 -36.87 -4.09
CA THR A 641 -0.43 -35.42 -4.06
C THR A 641 -0.95 -35.02 -2.68
N LEU A 642 -0.32 -34.02 -2.07
CA LEU A 642 -0.78 -33.34 -0.87
C LEU A 642 -1.34 -31.95 -1.21
N LEU A 643 -2.56 -31.67 -0.77
CA LEU A 643 -3.16 -30.33 -0.81
C LEU A 643 -3.17 -29.72 0.60
N VAL A 644 -2.64 -28.50 0.74
CA VAL A 644 -2.51 -27.80 2.01
C VAL A 644 -3.30 -26.49 1.96
N PHE A 645 -4.32 -26.36 2.81
CA PHE A 645 -5.02 -25.10 3.06
C PHE A 645 -4.50 -24.49 4.35
N GLY A 646 -3.48 -23.63 4.27
CA GLY A 646 -2.68 -23.22 5.43
C GLY A 646 -2.57 -21.72 5.68
N ALA A 647 -1.96 -21.35 6.79
CA ALA A 647 -1.65 -19.97 7.18
C ALA A 647 -0.13 -19.72 7.14
N SER A 648 0.33 -18.61 7.72
CA SER A 648 1.75 -18.26 7.78
C SER A 648 2.63 -19.31 8.47
N SER A 649 2.09 -20.10 9.41
CA SER A 649 2.84 -21.14 10.11
C SER A 649 3.10 -22.39 9.25
N ALA A 650 2.40 -22.55 8.13
CA ALA A 650 2.65 -23.65 7.20
C ALA A 650 3.93 -23.45 6.36
N TYR A 651 4.44 -22.22 6.18
CA TYR A 651 5.62 -21.98 5.33
C TYR A 651 6.87 -22.75 5.78
N PRO A 652 7.25 -22.76 7.07
CA PRO A 652 8.31 -23.66 7.57
C PRO A 652 8.08 -25.14 7.22
N MET A 653 6.83 -25.61 7.23
CA MET A 653 6.48 -27.00 6.90
C MET A 653 6.67 -27.32 5.41
N LEU A 654 6.51 -26.32 4.52
CA LEU A 654 6.68 -26.51 3.07
C LEU A 654 8.07 -27.04 2.70
N LYS A 655 9.11 -26.69 3.49
CA LYS A 655 10.48 -27.17 3.29
C LYS A 655 10.58 -28.70 3.37
N GLY A 656 9.83 -29.32 4.28
CA GLY A 656 9.73 -30.77 4.39
C GLY A 656 8.71 -31.34 3.40
N LEU A 657 7.51 -30.76 3.33
CA LEU A 657 6.41 -31.27 2.50
C LEU A 657 6.78 -31.42 1.02
N LYS A 658 7.47 -30.43 0.44
CA LYS A 658 7.90 -30.47 -0.97
C LYS A 658 8.96 -31.54 -1.28
N ARG A 659 9.55 -32.16 -0.26
CA ARG A 659 10.48 -33.30 -0.37
C ARG A 659 9.79 -34.64 -0.08
N LEU A 660 8.76 -34.61 0.76
CA LEU A 660 8.04 -35.83 1.16
C LEU A 660 7.05 -36.28 0.08
N PHE A 661 6.32 -35.37 -0.57
CA PHE A 661 5.27 -35.72 -1.53
C PHE A 661 5.69 -35.44 -2.98
N ALA A 662 5.26 -36.30 -3.91
CA ALA A 662 5.49 -36.13 -5.35
C ALA A 662 4.94 -34.79 -5.85
N ARG A 663 3.79 -34.38 -5.32
CA ARG A 663 3.20 -33.07 -5.57
C ARG A 663 2.70 -32.47 -4.27
N THR A 664 3.05 -31.21 -4.03
CA THR A 664 2.51 -30.41 -2.92
C THR A 664 1.88 -29.15 -3.47
N VAL A 665 0.61 -28.92 -3.15
CA VAL A 665 -0.09 -27.68 -3.46
C VAL A 665 -0.40 -26.97 -2.16
N PHE A 666 0.07 -25.74 -2.03
CA PHE A 666 -0.19 -24.89 -0.89
C PHE A 666 -1.10 -23.74 -1.31
N VAL A 667 -2.25 -23.63 -0.64
CA VAL A 667 -3.15 -22.49 -0.72
C VAL A 667 -3.11 -21.78 0.63
N HIS A 668 -2.72 -20.51 0.62
CA HIS A 668 -2.78 -19.69 1.82
C HIS A 668 -4.23 -19.26 2.05
N SER A 669 -4.95 -19.95 2.93
CA SER A 669 -6.36 -19.72 3.23
C SER A 669 -6.70 -19.85 4.72
N ALA A 670 -5.72 -20.21 5.56
CA ALA A 670 -5.87 -20.47 6.99
C ALA A 670 -6.97 -21.50 7.30
N ALA A 671 -6.81 -22.71 6.73
CA ALA A 671 -7.75 -23.83 6.79
C ALA A 671 -9.10 -23.63 6.08
N GLN A 672 -9.36 -22.49 5.45
CA GLN A 672 -10.56 -22.38 4.61
C GLN A 672 -10.42 -23.24 3.34
N ILE A 673 -11.43 -24.04 3.04
CA ILE A 673 -11.40 -25.04 1.96
C ILE A 673 -12.06 -24.48 0.71
N ASP A 674 -11.36 -24.59 -0.42
CA ASP A 674 -11.92 -24.37 -1.74
C ASP A 674 -12.23 -25.72 -2.40
N ALA A 675 -13.52 -26.00 -2.60
CA ALA A 675 -13.98 -27.26 -3.18
C ALA A 675 -13.58 -27.43 -4.66
N ALA A 676 -13.42 -26.34 -5.42
CA ALA A 676 -13.00 -26.39 -6.81
C ALA A 676 -11.51 -26.76 -6.92
N VAL A 677 -10.67 -26.22 -6.04
CA VAL A 677 -9.25 -26.61 -5.93
C VAL A 677 -9.14 -28.08 -5.52
N LEU A 678 -9.91 -28.50 -4.52
CA LEU A 678 -9.92 -29.89 -4.06
C LEU A 678 -10.33 -30.86 -5.19
N ALA A 679 -11.38 -30.53 -5.95
CA ALA A 679 -11.83 -31.33 -7.09
C ALA A 679 -10.83 -31.33 -8.26
N HIS A 680 -10.09 -30.24 -8.45
CA HIS A 680 -9.05 -30.13 -9.47
C HIS A 680 -7.84 -31.02 -9.15
N GLU A 681 -7.32 -30.92 -7.92
CA GLU A 681 -6.07 -31.60 -7.53
C GLU A 681 -6.24 -33.09 -7.23
N ARG A 682 -7.45 -33.52 -6.82
CA ARG A 682 -7.76 -34.91 -6.41
C ARG A 682 -6.66 -35.49 -5.50
N PRO A 683 -6.35 -34.82 -4.40
CA PRO A 683 -5.19 -35.17 -3.59
C PRO A 683 -5.41 -36.50 -2.86
N ALA A 684 -4.34 -37.23 -2.57
CA ALA A 684 -4.40 -38.38 -1.66
C ALA A 684 -4.55 -37.93 -0.19
N ALA A 685 -4.09 -36.71 0.11
CA ALA A 685 -4.18 -36.10 1.42
C ALA A 685 -4.51 -34.59 1.38
N MET A 686 -5.36 -34.16 2.30
CA MET A 686 -5.73 -32.75 2.53
C MET A 686 -5.32 -32.31 3.94
N LEU A 687 -4.34 -31.42 4.04
CA LEU A 687 -3.90 -30.83 5.30
C LEU A 687 -4.51 -29.44 5.49
N LEU A 688 -5.34 -29.29 6.50
CA LEU A 688 -5.90 -28.01 6.91
C LEU A 688 -5.00 -27.45 8.02
N GLN A 689 -4.47 -26.24 7.89
CA GLN A 689 -3.61 -25.62 8.90
C GLN A 689 -4.12 -24.25 9.30
N SER A 690 -4.43 -24.09 10.59
CA SER A 690 -4.78 -22.80 11.20
C SER A 690 -3.90 -22.52 12.42
N ASN A 691 -3.78 -21.24 12.78
CA ASN A 691 -3.06 -20.80 13.97
C ASN A 691 -4.04 -20.74 15.15
N GLY A 692 -3.58 -21.07 16.36
CA GLY A 692 -4.41 -21.05 17.58
C GLY A 692 -5.14 -19.72 17.78
N ARG A 693 -4.49 -18.60 17.49
CA ARG A 693 -5.11 -17.27 17.55
C ARG A 693 -6.27 -17.03 16.58
N PHE A 694 -6.41 -17.80 15.51
CA PHE A 694 -7.49 -17.65 14.53
C PHE A 694 -8.75 -18.45 14.90
N LEU A 695 -8.71 -19.25 15.96
CA LEU A 695 -9.81 -20.15 16.31
C LEU A 695 -11.11 -19.43 16.73
N VAL A 696 -11.04 -18.14 17.02
CA VAL A 696 -12.19 -17.26 17.30
C VAL A 696 -13.12 -17.07 16.11
N GLN A 697 -12.63 -17.32 14.90
CA GLN A 697 -13.45 -17.32 13.68
C GLN A 697 -13.32 -18.70 13.01
N PRO A 698 -14.36 -19.54 13.07
CA PRO A 698 -14.35 -20.83 12.39
C PRO A 698 -14.07 -20.66 10.89
N PRO A 699 -13.17 -21.45 10.28
CA PRO A 699 -13.02 -21.48 8.83
C PRO A 699 -14.29 -22.00 8.16
N THR A 700 -14.37 -21.84 6.83
CA THR A 700 -15.50 -22.35 6.04
C THR A 700 -15.02 -23.32 4.97
N ALA A 701 -15.93 -24.20 4.55
CA ALA A 701 -15.75 -25.08 3.39
C ALA A 701 -16.26 -24.45 2.07
N GLY A 702 -16.55 -23.14 2.07
CA GLY A 702 -17.09 -22.39 0.94
C GLY A 702 -16.17 -21.27 0.46
N PHE A 703 -14.87 -21.39 0.70
CA PHE A 703 -13.90 -20.37 0.29
C PHE A 703 -13.73 -20.37 -1.24
N ASP A 704 -13.84 -19.19 -1.84
CA ASP A 704 -13.61 -18.97 -3.27
C ASP A 704 -12.22 -18.35 -3.44
N LEU A 705 -11.23 -19.19 -3.75
CA LEU A 705 -9.85 -18.78 -3.99
C LEU A 705 -9.77 -17.76 -5.13
N ARG A 706 -10.56 -17.93 -6.19
CA ARG A 706 -10.54 -17.01 -7.33
C ARG A 706 -11.07 -15.64 -6.93
N ALA A 707 -12.10 -15.57 -6.11
CA ALA A 707 -12.58 -14.31 -5.55
C ALA A 707 -11.53 -13.67 -4.63
N ALA A 708 -10.86 -14.46 -3.79
CA ALA A 708 -9.79 -13.96 -2.93
C ALA A 708 -8.61 -13.40 -3.74
N VAL A 709 -8.19 -14.10 -4.79
CA VAL A 709 -7.18 -13.65 -5.76
C VAL A 709 -7.62 -12.34 -6.41
N ALA A 710 -8.83 -12.29 -6.99
CA ALA A 710 -9.35 -11.10 -7.65
C ALA A 710 -9.39 -9.89 -6.69
N HIS A 711 -9.85 -10.08 -5.45
CA HIS A 711 -9.84 -9.04 -4.44
C HIS A 711 -8.42 -8.55 -4.12
N LYS A 712 -7.45 -9.46 -4.00
CA LYS A 712 -6.04 -9.06 -3.79
C LYS A 712 -5.45 -8.29 -4.96
N LEU A 713 -5.85 -8.60 -6.18
CA LEU A 713 -5.41 -7.89 -7.38
C LEU A 713 -5.92 -6.44 -7.43
N THR A 714 -7.10 -6.15 -6.88
CA THR A 714 -7.60 -4.76 -6.82
C THR A 714 -6.76 -3.92 -5.85
N GLU A 715 -6.30 -4.52 -4.75
CA GLU A 715 -5.44 -3.90 -3.73
C GLU A 715 -3.95 -3.92 -4.09
N ALA A 716 -3.54 -4.65 -5.14
CA ALA A 716 -2.14 -4.86 -5.49
C ALA A 716 -1.44 -3.54 -5.86
N ASP A 717 -0.23 -3.35 -5.33
CA ASP A 717 0.66 -2.27 -5.73
C ASP A 717 1.27 -2.52 -7.13
N ALA A 718 1.98 -1.54 -7.67
CA ALA A 718 2.54 -1.63 -9.01
C ALA A 718 3.55 -2.79 -9.16
N ALA A 719 4.34 -3.07 -8.11
CA ALA A 719 5.33 -4.14 -8.13
C ALA A 719 4.67 -5.51 -8.20
N LEU A 720 3.66 -5.75 -7.37
CA LEU A 720 2.89 -6.99 -7.38
C LEU A 720 2.10 -7.15 -8.69
N ARG A 721 1.52 -6.07 -9.22
CA ARG A 721 0.84 -6.09 -10.53
C ARG A 721 1.78 -6.47 -11.67
N ALA A 722 2.97 -5.88 -11.73
CA ALA A 722 3.98 -6.21 -12.74
C ALA A 722 4.41 -7.68 -12.66
N GLN A 723 4.60 -8.22 -11.44
CA GLN A 723 4.91 -9.64 -11.24
C GLN A 723 3.79 -10.55 -11.75
N ILE A 724 2.54 -10.16 -11.53
CA ILE A 724 1.37 -10.95 -11.95
C ILE A 724 1.15 -10.83 -13.45
N GLU A 725 1.36 -9.66 -14.06
CA GLU A 725 1.32 -9.48 -15.51
C GLU A 725 2.39 -10.32 -16.21
N ALA A 726 3.61 -10.41 -15.65
CA ALA A 726 4.64 -11.31 -16.15
C ALA A 726 4.19 -12.77 -16.11
N LEU A 727 3.57 -13.22 -15.01
CA LEU A 727 3.01 -14.57 -14.88
C LEU A 727 1.85 -14.83 -15.87
N ARG A 728 1.03 -13.83 -16.19
CA ARG A 728 -0.03 -13.96 -17.20
C ARG A 728 0.52 -14.06 -18.62
N ALA A 729 1.62 -13.36 -18.92
CA ALA A 729 2.19 -13.29 -20.27
C ALA A 729 2.84 -14.61 -20.76
N GLU A 730 3.13 -15.57 -19.88
CA GLU A 730 3.71 -16.87 -20.25
C GLU A 730 2.69 -17.77 -20.97
N VAL A 731 2.56 -17.70 -22.29
CA VAL A 731 1.48 -18.36 -23.05
C VAL A 731 1.33 -19.87 -22.77
N ASP A 732 2.41 -20.57 -22.39
CA ASP A 732 2.43 -22.01 -22.04
C ASP A 732 2.98 -22.31 -20.63
N GLY A 733 2.88 -21.34 -19.71
CA GLY A 733 3.35 -21.51 -18.32
C GLY A 733 2.64 -22.64 -17.58
N PRO A 734 3.31 -23.30 -16.61
CA PRO A 734 2.76 -24.45 -15.88
C PRO A 734 1.49 -24.08 -15.09
N GLU A 735 0.65 -25.08 -14.81
CA GLU A 735 -0.54 -24.95 -13.96
C GLU A 735 -1.67 -24.03 -14.49
N PRO A 736 -2.28 -24.33 -15.66
CA PRO A 736 -3.28 -23.48 -16.29
C PRO A 736 -4.51 -23.19 -15.43
N PHE A 737 -4.88 -24.11 -14.53
CA PHE A 737 -6.00 -23.93 -13.60
C PHE A 737 -5.79 -22.74 -12.66
N TYR A 738 -4.61 -22.64 -12.01
CA TYR A 738 -4.31 -21.52 -11.12
C TYR A 738 -4.01 -20.23 -11.88
N ARG A 739 -3.41 -20.33 -13.07
CA ARG A 739 -3.18 -19.17 -13.94
C ARG A 739 -4.48 -18.51 -14.38
N ALA A 740 -5.49 -19.30 -14.73
CA ALA A 740 -6.82 -18.78 -15.08
C ALA A 740 -7.49 -17.98 -13.94
N MET A 741 -7.10 -18.22 -12.68
CA MET A 741 -7.59 -17.43 -11.54
C MET A 741 -6.99 -16.03 -11.49
N LEU A 742 -5.84 -15.81 -12.14
CA LEU A 742 -5.22 -14.50 -12.23
C LEU A 742 -5.93 -13.61 -13.25
N GLU A 743 -6.70 -14.13 -14.20
CA GLU A 743 -7.35 -13.31 -15.22
C GLU A 743 -8.51 -12.46 -14.67
N PRO A 744 -8.67 -11.20 -15.11
CA PRO A 744 -9.84 -10.38 -14.78
C PRO A 744 -11.14 -11.10 -15.19
N ARG A 745 -12.18 -11.02 -14.35
CA ARG A 745 -13.52 -11.50 -14.71
C ARG A 745 -14.20 -10.56 -15.69
#